data_AF-A0A9E4ATW6-F1
#
_entry.id   AF-A0A9E4ATW6-F1
#
_cell.length_a   1.000
_cell.length_b   1.000
_cell.length_c   1.000
_cell.angle_alpha   90.00
_cell.angle_beta   90.00
_cell.angle_gamma   90.00
#
_symmetry.space_group_name_H-M   'P 1'
#
loop_
_entity.id
_entity.type
_entity.pdbx_description
1 polymer ?
#
loop_
_entity_poly.entity_id
_entity_poly.type
_entity_poly.pdbx_seq_one_letter_code
_entity_poly.pdbx_strand_id
1 'polypeptide(L)'
;MLRSRHARKRNALSVSGVCIAALLLLLAHSGNGQTVIEDTRAELNAVLDTTGEGEEGTHFVPFFPSTENRNGWRGMLVITNHGASNGTVSISAIDDIGEGFGPVTLTIREDETKYISAEDLEDGNSAKELDGSTGSPGRGDWRLEIWSELRLEVNSFVSTSSGFTIPMIAVAPVDPVAAKKYRVVSFGDGGAQDVLSALRIVNSNAESATVIIEATDDAGVRGGRVTAEIPGGNSMFFSLDELELGNSAFDGALGEGNGNWRLDVWSDRPLEVISLSYTNDGRLANVSSARGVAGGPNLPAPPEISLISETSLEVSWIDTFDPIFASYSVQGKYRDDSEFGLIKGCVQFRVSATSNTIHRLVARVELDDPLIERQVLQVRYKYRNDSFCSVDERSPREWSHTGEAMIFQGLDTPSQSSDLTITAIKADNLSPKPSESITLSVTVANIGSATAPSTSIRYFRSTNATITTRDSEIGNDTVNSLAANENSNESFSFAAPSQPGVYYFGACVDTVTGETDVSNNCSSGLRVEIVDPNQSASPDLVIDSVTLSDVSLTVSQSFNISATVRNQGDVTSPSTTLRYFRSDNSTITTRDTEIGTDSVGSLGPGSVSTETIVLSAPSSDGTYYYGVCVDSVNGEASTTNNCSSGVRVEVSEDDSGGGGDTTYNEGDTITTLPTGFWVPDALRNGVTYQYSGGVVLLEFSNGGVLEHGDYSYVCRNSDGCTVRNRVVEKGTIDESPRN
;
A
#
# COMPACT_ATOMS: atom_id res chain seq x y z
N MET A 1 28.58 -58.96 23.55
CA MET A 1 27.35 -59.53 22.97
C MET A 1 26.27 -58.46 22.96
N LEU A 2 25.78 -58.19 21.75
CA LEU A 2 24.58 -57.47 21.28
C LEU A 2 23.63 -56.70 22.25
N ARG A 3 23.35 -55.44 21.83
CA ARG A 3 22.03 -54.75 21.62
C ARG A 3 21.11 -54.53 22.84
N SER A 4 20.38 -53.42 23.02
CA SER A 4 20.13 -52.19 22.26
C SER A 4 19.24 -51.24 23.08
N ARG A 5 19.18 -49.96 22.65
CA ARG A 5 18.17 -48.89 22.91
C ARG A 5 18.40 -47.99 24.13
N HIS A 6 19.13 -46.91 23.87
CA HIS A 6 19.00 -45.64 24.58
C HIS A 6 17.71 -44.93 24.15
N ALA A 7 16.82 -44.71 25.12
CA ALA A 7 15.83 -43.63 25.10
C ALA A 7 16.09 -42.79 26.35
N ARG A 8 16.90 -41.73 26.22
CA ARG A 8 17.04 -40.70 27.28
C ARG A 8 16.02 -39.61 27.00
N LYS A 9 14.95 -39.60 27.81
CA LYS A 9 14.19 -38.40 28.14
C LYS A 9 15.19 -37.32 28.58
N ARG A 10 15.27 -36.21 27.87
CA ARG A 10 15.82 -34.95 28.40
C ARG A 10 14.63 -34.02 28.63
N ASN A 11 14.46 -33.67 29.90
CA ASN A 11 13.54 -32.64 30.36
C ASN A 11 13.87 -31.32 29.67
N ALA A 12 12.88 -30.70 29.04
CA ALA A 12 12.94 -29.30 28.65
C ALA A 12 12.80 -28.46 29.93
N LEU A 13 13.88 -27.81 30.35
CA LEU A 13 13.81 -26.69 31.29
C LEU A 13 13.35 -25.47 30.49
N SER A 14 12.23 -24.86 30.88
CA SER A 14 11.85 -23.51 30.44
C SER A 14 12.84 -22.52 31.07
N VAL A 15 13.68 -21.90 30.24
CA VAL A 15 14.67 -20.91 30.69
C VAL A 15 14.01 -19.54 30.65
N SER A 16 13.62 -19.02 31.82
CA SER A 16 13.19 -17.64 32.02
C SER A 16 14.37 -16.67 31.89
N GLY A 17 14.15 -15.46 31.35
CA GLY A 17 15.14 -14.48 30.91
C GLY A 17 16.27 -14.09 31.90
N VAL A 18 16.17 -14.43 33.18
CA VAL A 18 17.23 -14.23 34.18
C VAL A 18 18.49 -15.06 33.89
N CYS A 19 18.39 -16.20 33.20
CA CYS A 19 19.56 -17.01 32.85
C CYS A 19 20.41 -16.43 31.70
N ILE A 20 19.83 -15.59 30.82
CA ILE A 20 20.56 -14.97 29.70
C ILE A 20 21.48 -13.85 30.21
N ALA A 21 21.02 -13.08 31.20
CA ALA A 21 21.84 -12.07 31.87
C ALA A 21 23.06 -12.69 32.59
N ALA A 22 22.90 -13.87 33.19
CA ALA A 22 24.00 -14.61 33.82
C ALA A 22 25.00 -15.18 32.78
N LEU A 23 24.54 -15.58 31.59
CA LEU A 23 25.40 -16.05 30.50
C LEU A 23 26.20 -14.91 29.85
N LEU A 24 25.59 -13.71 29.74
CA LEU A 24 26.23 -12.48 29.23
C LEU A 24 27.34 -11.96 30.17
N LEU A 25 27.16 -12.06 31.49
CA LEU A 25 28.21 -11.72 32.47
C LEU A 25 29.41 -12.68 32.45
N LEU A 26 29.20 -13.94 32.03
CA LEU A 26 30.24 -14.95 31.87
C LEU A 26 31.03 -14.79 30.55
N LEU A 27 30.39 -14.29 29.48
CA LEU A 27 31.04 -14.03 28.18
C LEU A 27 31.78 -12.68 28.15
N ALA A 28 31.34 -11.69 28.94
CA ALA A 28 32.06 -10.42 29.11
C ALA A 28 33.45 -10.58 29.78
N HIS A 29 33.73 -11.73 30.41
CA HIS A 29 35.03 -12.06 30.99
C HIS A 29 36.02 -12.74 30.01
N SER A 30 35.61 -13.07 28.78
CA SER A 30 36.48 -13.70 27.78
C SER A 30 36.83 -12.75 26.64
N GLY A 31 37.60 -11.70 26.94
CA GLY A 31 38.65 -11.10 26.09
C GLY A 31 38.40 -10.63 24.64
N ASN A 32 37.25 -10.87 24.00
CA ASN A 32 36.98 -10.57 22.58
C ASN A 32 35.60 -9.89 22.38
N GLY A 33 35.18 -9.04 23.32
CA GLY A 33 33.81 -8.51 23.42
C GLY A 33 33.53 -7.19 22.70
N GLN A 34 33.80 -7.08 21.39
CA GLN A 34 33.25 -5.95 20.60
C GLN A 34 32.43 -6.42 19.40
N THR A 35 32.87 -7.41 18.62
CA THR A 35 32.14 -7.86 17.43
C THR A 35 30.97 -8.80 17.72
N VAL A 36 30.98 -9.52 18.85
CA VAL A 36 29.87 -10.42 19.23
C VAL A 36 28.69 -9.66 19.84
N ILE A 37 28.90 -8.44 20.34
CA ILE A 37 27.86 -7.68 21.06
C ILE A 37 26.90 -6.98 20.08
N GLU A 38 27.36 -6.56 18.90
CA GLU A 38 26.50 -5.90 17.90
C GLU A 38 25.56 -6.89 17.19
N ASP A 39 26.06 -8.05 16.76
CA ASP A 39 25.22 -9.10 16.13
C ASP A 39 24.18 -9.68 17.11
N THR A 40 24.56 -9.89 18.38
CA THR A 40 23.61 -10.42 19.39
C THR A 40 22.55 -9.39 19.78
N ARG A 41 22.80 -8.08 19.60
CA ARG A 41 21.83 -7.01 19.88
C ARG A 41 20.77 -6.91 18.77
N ALA A 42 21.15 -7.14 17.51
CA ALA A 42 20.22 -7.22 16.40
C ALA A 42 19.29 -8.45 16.53
N GLU A 43 19.83 -9.61 16.90
CA GLU A 43 19.02 -10.82 17.12
C GLU A 43 18.15 -10.75 18.39
N LEU A 44 18.59 -10.04 19.45
CA LEU A 44 17.80 -9.84 20.67
C LEU A 44 16.65 -8.85 20.46
N ASN A 45 16.86 -7.80 19.65
CA ASN A 45 15.78 -6.88 19.26
C ASN A 45 14.71 -7.62 18.42
N ALA A 46 15.11 -8.54 17.54
CA ALA A 46 14.18 -9.38 16.77
C ALA A 46 13.37 -10.38 17.62
N VAL A 47 13.81 -10.70 18.85
CA VAL A 47 13.11 -11.59 19.79
C VAL A 47 12.23 -10.81 20.79
N LEU A 48 12.55 -9.54 21.06
CA LEU A 48 11.77 -8.66 21.94
C LEU A 48 10.56 -8.02 21.23
N ASP A 49 10.48 -8.07 19.90
CA ASP A 49 9.41 -7.54 19.06
C ASP A 49 8.09 -8.37 19.09
N THR A 50 7.75 -8.96 20.23
CA THR A 50 6.50 -9.75 20.40
C THR A 50 5.52 -9.13 21.40
N THR A 51 5.79 -7.94 21.93
CA THR A 51 4.95 -7.29 22.95
C THR A 51 4.24 -6.02 22.51
N GLY A 52 4.27 -5.61 21.24
CA GLY A 52 3.43 -4.53 20.71
C GLY A 52 3.54 -3.20 21.47
N GLU A 53 4.73 -2.91 21.97
CA GLU A 53 4.97 -1.88 22.97
C GLU A 53 5.91 -0.88 22.27
N GLY A 54 5.41 0.30 21.86
CA GLY A 54 6.01 1.20 20.84
C GLY A 54 7.52 1.49 20.92
N GLU A 55 8.11 2.09 19.89
CA GLU A 55 9.57 2.32 19.83
C GLU A 55 9.93 3.81 19.80
N GLU A 56 11.06 4.17 20.42
CA GLU A 56 11.68 5.49 20.25
C GLU A 56 12.45 5.52 18.92
N GLY A 57 12.33 6.60 18.14
CA GLY A 57 13.08 6.79 16.89
C GLY A 57 12.20 6.99 15.66
N THR A 58 12.71 6.52 14.51
CA THR A 58 12.06 6.70 13.20
C THR A 58 11.10 5.55 12.90
N HIS A 59 9.87 5.90 12.55
CA HIS A 59 8.82 4.99 12.07
C HIS A 59 8.54 5.26 10.59
N PHE A 60 8.26 4.22 9.82
CA PHE A 60 8.02 4.32 8.38
C PHE A 60 6.60 3.89 8.03
N VAL A 61 5.97 4.67 7.15
CA VAL A 61 4.70 4.31 6.51
C VAL A 61 4.97 4.16 5.02
N PRO A 62 5.02 2.92 4.49
CA PRO A 62 5.49 2.66 3.13
C PRO A 62 4.46 3.05 2.05
N PHE A 63 3.20 3.25 2.45
CA PHE A 63 2.14 3.74 1.59
C PHE A 63 1.14 4.61 2.33
N PHE A 64 0.96 5.82 1.83
CA PHE A 64 0.06 6.83 2.33
C PHE A 64 -0.53 7.60 1.14
N PRO A 65 -1.75 7.25 0.69
CA PRO A 65 -2.38 7.92 -0.45
C PRO A 65 -2.60 9.40 -0.21
N SER A 66 -2.25 10.20 -1.22
CA SER A 66 -2.43 11.64 -1.19
C SER A 66 -3.89 12.03 -1.48
N THR A 67 -4.21 13.33 -1.37
CA THR A 67 -5.54 13.83 -1.76
C THR A 67 -5.77 13.77 -3.28
N GLU A 68 -4.72 13.59 -4.08
CA GLU A 68 -4.81 13.44 -5.53
C GLU A 68 -4.77 11.98 -6.00
N ASN A 69 -4.80 11.01 -5.08
CA ASN A 69 -4.83 9.60 -5.43
C ASN A 69 -5.97 9.28 -6.42
N ARG A 70 -5.61 8.65 -7.54
CA ARG A 70 -6.51 8.40 -8.68
C ARG A 70 -7.66 7.44 -8.38
N ASN A 71 -7.51 6.57 -7.38
CA ASN A 71 -8.54 5.62 -6.96
C ASN A 71 -9.45 6.21 -5.87
N GLY A 72 -9.26 7.47 -5.49
CA GLY A 72 -10.00 8.12 -4.41
C GLY A 72 -9.64 7.59 -3.02
N TRP A 73 -8.51 6.91 -2.89
CA TRP A 73 -8.00 6.46 -1.60
C TRP A 73 -7.40 7.63 -0.82
N ARG A 74 -7.59 7.64 0.49
CA ARG A 74 -7.06 8.68 1.38
C ARG A 74 -6.29 8.08 2.54
N GLY A 75 -5.06 8.54 2.74
CA GLY A 75 -4.24 8.16 3.87
C GLY A 75 -4.79 8.71 5.19
N MET A 76 -4.71 7.90 6.24
CA MET A 76 -4.98 8.29 7.62
C MET A 76 -3.90 7.73 8.53
N LEU A 77 -3.14 8.62 9.15
CA LEU A 77 -2.08 8.32 10.08
C LEU A 77 -2.63 8.34 11.50
N VAL A 78 -2.31 7.32 12.28
CA VAL A 78 -2.69 7.20 13.69
C VAL A 78 -1.42 7.06 14.51
N ILE A 79 -1.18 8.02 15.40
CA ILE A 79 0.02 8.08 16.24
C ILE A 79 -0.44 8.04 17.68
N THR A 80 0.01 7.05 18.44
CA THR A 80 -0.24 6.93 19.88
C THR A 80 1.09 7.07 20.63
N ASN A 81 1.14 7.99 21.59
CA ASN A 81 2.27 8.11 22.50
C ASN A 81 2.05 7.20 23.71
N HIS A 82 2.82 6.12 23.81
CA HIS A 82 2.80 5.21 24.97
C HIS A 82 3.75 5.64 26.10
N GLY A 83 4.42 6.78 25.93
CA GLY A 83 5.34 7.36 26.89
C GLY A 83 4.64 8.21 27.95
N ALA A 84 5.26 8.31 29.13
CA ALA A 84 4.80 9.13 30.25
C ALA A 84 5.19 10.62 30.14
N SER A 85 5.54 11.08 28.95
CA SER A 85 5.98 12.45 28.68
C SER A 85 5.33 12.99 27.42
N ASN A 86 5.01 14.27 27.44
CA ASN A 86 4.66 15.02 26.25
C ASN A 86 5.90 15.29 25.39
N GLY A 87 5.69 15.45 24.09
CA GLY A 87 6.80 15.71 23.17
C GLY A 87 6.32 16.05 21.78
N THR A 88 7.30 16.18 20.88
CA THR A 88 7.08 16.59 19.50
C THR A 88 7.27 15.40 18.57
N VAL A 89 6.39 15.29 17.59
CA VAL A 89 6.49 14.32 16.49
C VAL A 89 6.72 15.09 15.21
N SER A 90 7.77 14.73 14.48
CA SER A 90 8.07 15.27 13.15
C SER A 90 7.62 14.29 12.08
N ILE A 91 6.91 14.78 11.07
CA ILE A 91 6.38 13.97 9.96
C ILE A 91 6.92 14.55 8.66
N SER A 92 7.64 13.75 7.91
CA SER A 92 8.09 14.05 6.55
C SER A 92 7.35 13.16 5.56
N ALA A 93 6.87 13.73 4.47
CA ALA A 93 6.29 12.99 3.36
C ALA A 93 7.30 12.89 2.21
N ILE A 94 7.38 11.77 1.52
CA ILE A 94 8.17 11.60 0.31
C ILE A 94 7.26 11.03 -0.77
N ASP A 95 7.21 11.69 -1.92
CA ASP A 95 6.37 11.25 -3.06
C ASP A 95 7.01 10.09 -3.86
N ASP A 96 6.31 9.65 -4.91
CA ASP A 96 6.74 8.49 -5.70
C ASP A 96 8.01 8.75 -6.53
N ILE A 97 8.35 10.00 -6.81
CA ILE A 97 9.61 10.38 -7.49
C ILE A 97 10.74 10.71 -6.51
N GLY A 98 10.52 10.51 -5.21
CA GLY A 98 11.51 10.73 -4.16
C GLY A 98 11.65 12.18 -3.70
N GLU A 99 10.74 13.07 -4.09
CA GLU A 99 10.73 14.45 -3.60
C GLU A 99 10.19 14.49 -2.16
N GLY A 100 10.94 15.12 -1.26
CA GLY A 100 10.60 15.21 0.16
C GLY A 100 9.87 16.51 0.51
N PHE A 101 8.86 16.40 1.37
CA PHE A 101 8.00 17.48 1.85
C PHE A 101 7.97 17.51 3.39
N GLY A 102 7.98 18.72 3.97
CA GLY A 102 8.06 18.92 5.42
C GLY A 102 9.52 19.04 5.94
N PRO A 103 9.79 18.70 7.21
CA PRO A 103 8.87 18.09 8.17
C PRO A 103 7.80 19.07 8.65
N VAL A 104 6.59 18.55 8.88
CA VAL A 104 5.57 19.20 9.71
C VAL A 104 5.66 18.60 11.11
N THR A 105 5.50 19.42 12.14
CA THR A 105 5.54 18.95 13.53
C THR A 105 4.21 19.08 14.23
N LEU A 106 3.95 18.17 15.17
CA LEU A 106 2.84 18.27 16.11
C LEU A 106 3.29 17.95 17.52
N THR A 107 2.58 18.48 18.51
CA THR A 107 2.75 18.08 19.90
C THR A 107 1.76 16.97 20.25
N ILE A 108 2.24 15.95 20.97
CA ILE A 108 1.42 14.86 21.50
C ILE A 108 1.65 14.72 23.00
N ARG A 109 0.57 14.59 23.78
CA ARG A 109 0.61 14.43 25.24
C ARG A 109 0.84 12.96 25.62
N GLU A 110 1.08 12.73 26.91
CA GLU A 110 1.12 11.37 27.47
C GLU A 110 -0.19 10.63 27.19
N ASP A 111 -0.09 9.36 26.76
CA ASP A 111 -1.22 8.48 26.41
C ASP A 111 -2.22 9.08 25.39
N GLU A 112 -1.81 10.11 24.62
CA GLU A 112 -2.65 10.73 23.60
C GLU A 112 -2.50 9.98 22.27
N THR A 113 -3.63 9.82 21.57
CA THR A 113 -3.68 9.37 20.18
C THR A 113 -4.09 10.53 19.27
N LYS A 114 -3.32 10.77 18.21
CA LYS A 114 -3.65 11.72 17.15
C LYS A 114 -4.01 10.97 15.86
N TYR A 115 -5.03 11.48 15.18
CA TYR A 115 -5.47 11.04 13.86
C TYR A 115 -5.24 12.19 12.89
N ILE A 116 -4.45 11.94 11.85
CA ILE A 116 -4.02 12.92 10.86
C ILE A 116 -4.36 12.36 9.48
N SER A 117 -5.27 13.01 8.74
CA SER A 117 -5.58 12.60 7.36
C SER A 117 -4.55 13.12 6.36
N ALA A 118 -4.65 12.68 5.10
CA ALA A 118 -3.87 13.27 4.02
C ALA A 118 -4.11 14.78 3.92
N GLU A 119 -5.37 15.21 3.90
CA GLU A 119 -5.76 16.63 3.86
C GLU A 119 -5.15 17.42 5.03
N ASP A 120 -5.14 16.84 6.24
CA ASP A 120 -4.52 17.49 7.41
C ASP A 120 -3.02 17.77 7.19
N LEU A 121 -2.29 16.85 6.52
CA LEU A 121 -0.88 17.02 6.19
C LEU A 121 -0.67 18.00 5.02
N GLU A 122 -1.41 17.87 3.92
CA GLU A 122 -1.19 18.66 2.69
C GLU A 122 -1.57 20.13 2.89
N ASP A 123 -2.74 20.37 3.49
CA ASP A 123 -3.30 21.71 3.69
C ASP A 123 -2.92 22.30 5.06
N GLY A 124 -2.53 21.44 6.01
CA GLY A 124 -2.23 21.81 7.38
C GLY A 124 -3.49 21.91 8.23
N ASN A 125 -3.40 21.46 9.48
CA ASN A 125 -4.52 21.54 10.42
C ASN A 125 -4.08 22.00 11.82
N SER A 126 -4.18 23.30 12.07
CA SER A 126 -3.85 23.89 13.39
C SER A 126 -4.73 23.36 14.53
N ALA A 127 -5.95 22.86 14.26
CA ALA A 127 -6.80 22.24 15.27
C ALA A 127 -6.26 20.87 15.73
N LYS A 128 -5.41 20.24 14.93
CA LYS A 128 -4.65 19.02 15.27
C LYS A 128 -3.28 19.32 15.87
N GLU A 129 -2.99 20.59 16.15
CA GLU A 129 -1.70 21.08 16.65
C GLU A 129 -0.54 20.89 15.64
N LEU A 130 -0.85 20.76 14.34
CA LEU A 130 0.16 20.83 13.29
C LEU A 130 0.67 22.27 13.15
N ASP A 131 1.99 22.44 13.08
CA ASP A 131 2.66 23.74 12.97
C ASP A 131 2.76 24.28 11.53
N GLY A 132 2.32 23.49 10.55
CA GLY A 132 2.37 23.82 9.13
C GLY A 132 1.66 22.77 8.28
N SER A 133 2.06 22.71 7.02
CA SER A 133 1.62 21.72 6.04
C SER A 133 2.79 21.24 5.18
N THR A 134 2.67 20.06 4.59
CA THR A 134 3.65 19.54 3.62
C THR A 134 3.47 20.19 2.24
N GLY A 135 2.32 20.81 1.99
CA GLY A 135 1.98 21.45 0.70
C GLY A 135 1.27 20.48 -0.26
N SER A 136 1.10 20.90 -1.51
CA SER A 136 0.49 20.10 -2.59
C SER A 136 1.13 18.70 -2.71
N PRO A 137 0.38 17.66 -3.12
CA PRO A 137 0.78 16.26 -2.99
C PRO A 137 2.00 15.77 -3.76
N GLY A 138 2.80 16.65 -4.37
CA GLY A 138 3.93 16.25 -5.21
C GLY A 138 3.46 15.41 -6.39
N ARG A 139 4.25 14.42 -6.80
CA ARG A 139 3.87 13.46 -7.84
C ARG A 139 3.55 12.09 -7.24
N GLY A 140 2.27 11.71 -7.33
CA GLY A 140 1.80 10.38 -6.93
C GLY A 140 1.34 10.32 -5.49
N ASP A 141 1.55 9.17 -4.86
CA ASP A 141 1.25 8.94 -3.45
C ASP A 141 2.50 9.07 -2.58
N TRP A 142 2.30 9.13 -1.28
CA TRP A 142 3.39 9.33 -0.33
C TRP A 142 3.82 8.04 0.35
N ARG A 143 5.06 8.05 0.82
CA ARG A 143 5.47 7.36 2.04
C ARG A 143 5.75 8.41 3.11
N LEU A 144 5.62 8.04 4.37
CA LEU A 144 5.92 8.94 5.49
C LEU A 144 7.10 8.42 6.31
N GLU A 145 7.92 9.36 6.75
CA GLU A 145 8.94 9.17 7.77
C GLU A 145 8.53 9.97 9.01
N ILE A 146 8.35 9.27 10.14
CA ILE A 146 7.89 9.85 11.39
C ILE A 146 8.99 9.73 12.42
N TRP A 147 9.46 10.84 12.96
CA TRP A 147 10.52 10.85 13.97
C TRP A 147 10.04 11.46 15.29
N SER A 148 10.39 10.82 16.40
CA SER A 148 10.24 11.38 17.74
C SER A 148 11.21 10.75 18.74
N GLU A 149 11.55 11.50 19.79
CA GLU A 149 12.20 10.97 21.00
C GLU A 149 11.20 10.22 21.90
N LEU A 150 9.90 10.27 21.59
CA LEU A 150 8.86 9.56 22.31
C LEU A 150 8.75 8.11 21.85
N ARG A 151 8.23 7.27 22.76
CA ARG A 151 7.85 5.90 22.48
C ARG A 151 6.50 5.86 21.75
N LEU A 152 6.54 5.81 20.42
CA LEU A 152 5.34 5.88 19.58
C LEU A 152 4.89 4.51 19.09
N GLU A 153 3.57 4.33 19.00
CA GLU A 153 2.95 3.37 18.10
C GLU A 153 2.37 4.13 16.91
N VAL A 154 2.84 3.81 15.70
CA VAL A 154 2.39 4.41 14.45
C VAL A 154 1.64 3.36 13.63
N ASN A 155 0.41 3.69 13.24
CA ASN A 155 -0.39 2.91 12.31
C ASN A 155 -0.80 3.79 11.13
N SER A 156 -0.93 3.18 9.95
CA SER A 156 -1.46 3.83 8.76
C SER A 156 -2.66 3.06 8.25
N PHE A 157 -3.69 3.80 7.86
CA PHE A 157 -4.88 3.26 7.24
C PHE A 157 -5.16 3.99 5.94
N VAL A 158 -5.89 3.30 5.06
CA VAL A 158 -6.47 3.90 3.87
C VAL A 158 -7.97 3.86 3.96
N SER A 159 -8.57 5.03 3.85
CA SER A 159 -10.00 5.21 3.70
C SER A 159 -10.37 5.19 2.22
N THR A 160 -11.39 4.42 1.87
CA THR A 160 -11.93 4.34 0.52
C THR A 160 -13.14 5.24 0.35
N SER A 161 -13.53 5.53 -0.89
CA SER A 161 -14.77 6.27 -1.22
C SER A 161 -16.05 5.62 -0.70
N SER A 162 -16.00 4.31 -0.40
CA SER A 162 -17.07 3.52 0.20
C SER A 162 -17.06 3.51 1.74
N GLY A 163 -16.13 4.23 2.38
CA GLY A 163 -16.07 4.37 3.84
C GLY A 163 -15.37 3.24 4.59
N PHE A 164 -14.71 2.30 3.89
CA PHE A 164 -13.89 1.28 4.52
C PHE A 164 -12.52 1.84 4.90
N THR A 165 -11.98 1.42 6.04
CA THR A 165 -10.65 1.78 6.52
C THR A 165 -9.80 0.52 6.65
N ILE A 166 -8.72 0.43 5.87
CA ILE A 166 -7.87 -0.78 5.80
C ILE A 166 -6.46 -0.44 6.30
N PRO A 167 -5.86 -1.25 7.19
CA PRO A 167 -4.49 -1.03 7.63
C PRO A 167 -3.50 -1.21 6.47
N MET A 168 -2.57 -0.28 6.33
CA MET A 168 -1.60 -0.23 5.22
C MET A 168 -0.14 -0.37 5.64
N ILE A 169 0.13 -0.72 6.89
CA ILE A 169 1.49 -0.86 7.41
C ILE A 169 2.17 -2.20 7.04
N ALA A 170 1.38 -3.19 6.59
CA ALA A 170 1.92 -4.51 6.28
C ALA A 170 2.69 -4.53 4.95
N VAL A 171 3.91 -5.09 4.99
CA VAL A 171 4.79 -5.34 3.83
C VAL A 171 5.00 -6.83 3.61
N ALA A 172 5.44 -7.20 2.41
CA ALA A 172 5.71 -8.58 2.03
C ALA A 172 6.93 -9.12 2.80
N PRO A 173 6.85 -10.36 3.31
CA PRO A 173 7.93 -10.93 4.10
C PRO A 173 9.18 -11.17 3.23
N VAL A 174 10.34 -10.83 3.79
CA VAL A 174 11.64 -11.20 3.22
C VAL A 174 11.88 -12.69 3.44
N ASP A 175 12.38 -13.39 2.42
CA ASP A 175 12.79 -14.78 2.51
C ASP A 175 13.93 -14.91 3.52
N PRO A 176 13.78 -15.72 4.58
CA PRO A 176 14.78 -15.83 5.64
C PRO A 176 16.09 -16.48 5.18
N VAL A 177 16.10 -17.15 4.02
CA VAL A 177 17.27 -17.85 3.47
C VAL A 177 17.99 -17.02 2.40
N ALA A 178 17.25 -16.16 1.69
CA ALA A 178 17.78 -15.29 0.66
C ALA A 178 17.46 -13.83 1.02
N ALA A 179 18.38 -13.17 1.73
CA ALA A 179 18.25 -11.75 2.03
C ALA A 179 17.96 -10.96 0.74
N LYS A 180 16.96 -10.06 0.78
CA LYS A 180 16.47 -9.23 -0.35
C LYS A 180 15.66 -9.97 -1.42
N LYS A 181 15.07 -11.12 -1.05
CA LYS A 181 13.97 -11.75 -1.78
C LYS A 181 12.67 -11.53 -1.01
N TYR A 182 11.62 -11.02 -1.66
CA TYR A 182 10.32 -10.76 -1.07
C TYR A 182 9.29 -11.71 -1.69
N ARG A 183 8.46 -12.35 -0.86
CA ARG A 183 7.45 -13.31 -1.34
C ARG A 183 6.06 -12.70 -1.29
N VAL A 184 5.43 -12.57 -2.45
CA VAL A 184 4.02 -12.19 -2.60
C VAL A 184 3.22 -13.45 -2.90
N VAL A 185 2.31 -13.82 -2.01
CA VAL A 185 1.64 -15.13 -2.06
C VAL A 185 0.45 -15.19 -3.00
N SER A 186 -0.11 -14.04 -3.39
CA SER A 186 -1.26 -13.95 -4.27
C SER A 186 -1.26 -12.57 -4.93
N PHE A 187 -1.17 -12.56 -6.24
CA PHE A 187 -1.19 -11.36 -7.07
C PHE A 187 -1.94 -11.67 -8.36
N GLY A 188 -3.10 -11.07 -8.57
CA GLY A 188 -4.01 -11.45 -9.65
C GLY A 188 -5.45 -11.02 -9.38
N ASP A 189 -6.35 -11.41 -10.28
CA ASP A 189 -7.79 -11.10 -10.19
C ASP A 189 -8.60 -12.25 -9.56
N GLY A 190 -7.98 -13.39 -9.27
CA GLY A 190 -8.65 -14.62 -8.81
C GLY A 190 -9.65 -15.18 -9.82
N GLY A 191 -9.56 -14.78 -11.09
CA GLY A 191 -10.54 -15.06 -12.14
C GLY A 191 -11.80 -14.19 -12.08
N ALA A 192 -11.80 -13.10 -11.29
CA ALA A 192 -12.93 -12.18 -11.17
C ALA A 192 -12.70 -10.90 -11.99
N GLN A 193 -13.62 -10.59 -12.90
CA GLN A 193 -13.53 -9.47 -13.85
C GLN A 193 -13.42 -8.06 -13.21
N ASP A 194 -13.73 -7.93 -11.92
CA ASP A 194 -13.77 -6.63 -11.23
C ASP A 194 -12.64 -6.45 -10.20
N VAL A 195 -11.73 -7.43 -10.07
CA VAL A 195 -10.61 -7.38 -9.12
C VAL A 195 -9.32 -7.05 -9.86
N LEU A 196 -8.66 -6.00 -9.40
CA LEU A 196 -7.35 -5.53 -9.86
C LEU A 196 -6.29 -5.83 -8.80
N SER A 197 -5.05 -5.95 -9.24
CA SER A 197 -3.88 -6.13 -8.39
C SER A 197 -2.80 -5.11 -8.71
N ALA A 198 -2.20 -4.54 -7.67
CA ALA A 198 -1.09 -3.60 -7.78
C ALA A 198 0.02 -3.92 -6.78
N LEU A 199 1.25 -3.93 -7.27
CA LEU A 199 2.46 -4.16 -6.49
C LEU A 199 3.15 -2.82 -6.30
N ARG A 200 3.25 -2.32 -5.08
CA ARG A 200 4.07 -1.15 -4.73
C ARG A 200 5.43 -1.63 -4.29
N ILE A 201 6.49 -1.05 -4.83
CA ILE A 201 7.86 -1.29 -4.40
C ILE A 201 8.49 0.04 -4.02
N VAL A 202 9.04 0.12 -2.82
CA VAL A 202 9.64 1.33 -2.24
C VAL A 202 11.14 1.13 -2.10
N ASN A 203 11.92 2.02 -2.70
CA ASN A 203 13.36 2.07 -2.54
C ASN A 203 13.76 3.25 -1.62
N SER A 204 13.85 2.99 -0.32
CA SER A 204 14.28 3.98 0.67
C SER A 204 15.80 4.20 0.71
N ASN A 205 16.57 3.52 -0.15
CA ASN A 205 18.02 3.74 -0.25
C ASN A 205 18.31 5.01 -1.06
N ALA A 206 19.49 5.60 -0.87
CA ALA A 206 19.93 6.76 -1.65
C ALA A 206 20.30 6.40 -3.10
N GLU A 207 20.52 5.13 -3.39
CA GLU A 207 20.97 4.62 -4.68
C GLU A 207 19.85 3.84 -5.37
N SER A 208 19.87 3.79 -6.70
CA SER A 208 18.95 2.95 -7.48
C SER A 208 19.06 1.48 -7.11
N ALA A 209 17.94 0.77 -7.15
CA ALA A 209 17.86 -0.65 -6.89
C ALA A 209 17.41 -1.38 -8.15
N THR A 210 18.16 -2.41 -8.54
CA THR A 210 17.73 -3.34 -9.57
C THR A 210 16.73 -4.31 -8.94
N VAL A 211 15.57 -4.46 -9.57
CA VAL A 211 14.48 -5.34 -9.13
C VAL A 211 14.21 -6.38 -10.19
N ILE A 212 14.19 -7.65 -9.80
CA ILE A 212 13.82 -8.77 -10.68
C ILE A 212 12.56 -9.42 -10.12
N ILE A 213 11.50 -9.45 -10.92
CA ILE A 213 10.23 -10.09 -10.58
C ILE A 213 10.09 -11.36 -11.40
N GLU A 214 9.95 -12.49 -10.69
CA GLU A 214 9.59 -13.77 -11.29
C GLU A 214 8.28 -14.26 -10.68
N ALA A 215 7.49 -14.98 -11.47
CA ALA A 215 6.17 -15.43 -11.05
C ALA A 215 5.94 -16.90 -11.35
N THR A 216 5.13 -17.55 -10.52
CA THR A 216 4.56 -18.87 -10.81
C THR A 216 3.07 -18.83 -10.57
N ASP A 217 2.28 -19.23 -11.56
CA ASP A 217 0.82 -19.21 -11.47
C ASP A 217 0.27 -20.35 -10.59
N ASP A 218 -1.05 -20.42 -10.46
CA ASP A 218 -1.76 -21.45 -9.70
C ASP A 218 -1.68 -22.83 -10.36
N ALA A 219 -1.47 -22.89 -11.69
CA ALA A 219 -1.18 -24.13 -12.39
C ALA A 219 0.26 -24.62 -12.17
N GLY A 220 1.11 -23.83 -11.51
CA GLY A 220 2.52 -24.15 -11.26
C GLY A 220 3.44 -23.83 -12.44
N VAL A 221 2.93 -23.12 -13.45
CA VAL A 221 3.70 -22.68 -14.62
C VAL A 221 4.45 -21.41 -14.25
N ARG A 222 5.75 -21.37 -14.59
CA ARG A 222 6.56 -20.16 -14.41
C ARG A 222 6.32 -19.20 -15.55
N GLY A 223 6.07 -17.94 -15.20
CA GLY A 223 6.05 -16.85 -16.16
C GLY A 223 7.45 -16.50 -16.67
N GLY A 224 7.49 -15.49 -17.52
CA GLY A 224 8.71 -14.78 -17.88
C GLY A 224 9.30 -14.00 -16.70
N ARG A 225 10.23 -13.10 -17.02
CA ARG A 225 10.96 -12.30 -16.04
C ARG A 225 10.78 -10.83 -16.37
N VAL A 226 10.49 -10.04 -15.33
CA VAL A 226 10.50 -8.58 -15.39
C VAL A 226 11.72 -8.06 -14.64
N THR A 227 12.43 -7.09 -15.22
CA THR A 227 13.56 -6.39 -14.60
C THR A 227 13.31 -4.89 -14.62
N ALA A 228 13.30 -4.26 -13.45
CA ALA A 228 13.04 -2.83 -13.30
C ALA A 228 14.17 -2.16 -12.51
N GLU A 229 14.45 -0.90 -12.80
CA GLU A 229 15.30 -0.03 -11.99
C GLU A 229 14.43 0.94 -11.20
N ILE A 230 14.54 0.92 -9.88
CA ILE A 230 13.82 1.86 -9.01
C ILE A 230 14.85 2.86 -8.47
N PRO A 231 14.81 4.14 -8.88
CA PRO A 231 15.78 5.13 -8.40
C PRO A 231 15.77 5.25 -6.87
N GLY A 232 16.91 5.70 -6.32
CA GLY A 232 17.05 5.93 -4.89
C GLY A 232 16.02 6.95 -4.39
N GLY A 233 15.29 6.60 -3.34
CA GLY A 233 14.22 7.42 -2.79
C GLY A 233 12.89 7.31 -3.52
N ASN A 234 12.77 6.56 -4.61
CA ASN A 234 11.52 6.46 -5.37
C ASN A 234 10.66 5.29 -4.91
N SER A 235 9.38 5.36 -5.27
CA SER A 235 8.47 4.22 -5.23
C SER A 235 7.76 4.05 -6.56
N MET A 236 7.47 2.80 -6.90
CA MET A 236 6.81 2.46 -8.15
C MET A 236 5.64 1.51 -7.90
N PHE A 237 4.58 1.70 -8.69
CA PHE A 237 3.46 0.79 -8.80
C PHE A 237 3.56 -0.03 -10.09
N PHE A 238 3.28 -1.32 -9.96
CA PHE A 238 3.14 -2.23 -11.08
C PHE A 238 1.75 -2.85 -11.01
N SER A 239 0.92 -2.61 -12.02
CA SER A 239 -0.34 -3.31 -12.17
C SER A 239 -0.11 -4.74 -12.70
N LEU A 240 -1.12 -5.59 -12.54
CA LEU A 240 -1.11 -6.94 -13.14
C LEU A 240 -0.89 -6.88 -14.65
N ASP A 241 -1.67 -6.07 -15.36
CA ASP A 241 -1.61 -5.94 -16.82
C ASP A 241 -0.21 -5.51 -17.29
N GLU A 242 0.41 -4.56 -16.59
CA GLU A 242 1.77 -4.12 -16.90
C GLU A 242 2.79 -5.24 -16.71
N LEU A 243 2.68 -6.03 -15.65
CA LEU A 243 3.60 -7.14 -15.40
C LEU A 243 3.38 -8.30 -16.38
N GLU A 244 2.14 -8.59 -16.79
CA GLU A 244 1.83 -9.67 -17.73
C GLU A 244 2.16 -9.32 -19.18
N LEU A 245 1.87 -8.09 -19.61
CA LEU A 245 2.04 -7.64 -21.00
C LEU A 245 3.38 -6.94 -21.26
N GLY A 246 4.01 -6.41 -20.21
CA GLY A 246 5.17 -5.53 -20.28
C GLY A 246 4.78 -4.07 -20.55
N ASN A 247 5.68 -3.15 -20.21
CA ASN A 247 5.57 -1.74 -20.58
C ASN A 247 6.96 -1.15 -20.90
N SER A 248 7.05 0.14 -21.19
CA SER A 248 8.33 0.81 -21.49
C SER A 248 9.15 1.22 -20.27
N ALA A 249 8.60 1.09 -19.06
CA ALA A 249 9.26 1.49 -17.81
C ALA A 249 10.16 0.38 -17.22
N PHE A 250 10.07 -0.85 -17.72
CA PHE A 250 10.88 -1.99 -17.30
C PHE A 250 11.05 -3.01 -18.42
N ASP A 251 12.04 -3.88 -18.28
CA ASP A 251 12.38 -4.88 -19.29
C ASP A 251 11.67 -6.21 -19.03
N GLY A 252 11.01 -6.73 -20.06
CA GLY A 252 10.38 -8.06 -20.05
C GLY A 252 8.93 -8.06 -19.60
N ALA A 253 8.38 -9.26 -19.48
CA ALA A 253 6.99 -9.52 -19.10
C ALA A 253 6.87 -10.92 -18.49
N LEU A 254 5.87 -11.13 -17.63
CA LEU A 254 5.53 -12.43 -17.06
C LEU A 254 4.78 -13.31 -18.07
N GLY A 255 4.05 -12.69 -19.01
CA GLY A 255 3.10 -13.38 -19.90
C GLY A 255 1.75 -13.63 -19.20
N GLU A 256 0.78 -14.14 -19.96
CA GLU A 256 -0.55 -14.48 -19.42
C GLU A 256 -0.48 -15.72 -18.51
N GLY A 257 -0.99 -15.58 -17.28
CA GLY A 257 -1.03 -16.65 -16.28
C GLY A 257 -2.35 -17.41 -16.24
N ASN A 258 -2.36 -18.56 -15.58
CA ASN A 258 -3.60 -19.25 -15.24
C ASN A 258 -3.91 -19.11 -13.74
N GLY A 259 -4.86 -18.23 -13.42
CA GLY A 259 -5.23 -17.89 -12.04
C GLY A 259 -4.30 -16.82 -11.45
N ASN A 260 -4.10 -16.85 -10.14
CA ASN A 260 -3.24 -15.87 -9.47
C ASN A 260 -1.76 -16.23 -9.63
N TRP A 261 -0.94 -15.20 -9.59
CA TRP A 261 0.51 -15.31 -9.50
C TRP A 261 0.97 -15.37 -8.05
N ARG A 262 1.99 -16.19 -7.83
CA ARG A 262 2.89 -16.08 -6.67
C ARG A 262 4.17 -15.42 -7.16
N LEU A 263 4.53 -14.27 -6.61
CA LEU A 263 5.70 -13.51 -7.03
C LEU A 263 6.88 -13.72 -6.07
N ASP A 264 8.04 -13.90 -6.66
CA ASP A 264 9.34 -13.80 -6.01
C ASP A 264 10.02 -12.52 -6.54
N VAL A 265 10.07 -11.49 -5.69
CA VAL A 265 10.68 -10.19 -6.02
C VAL A 265 12.09 -10.15 -5.43
N TRP A 266 13.10 -10.03 -6.28
CA TRP A 266 14.50 -9.94 -5.88
C TRP A 266 15.01 -8.53 -6.04
N SER A 267 15.91 -8.12 -5.16
CA SER A 267 16.67 -6.89 -5.34
C SER A 267 18.11 -7.01 -4.87
N ASP A 268 18.99 -6.21 -5.49
CA ASP A 268 20.36 -6.00 -5.03
C ASP A 268 20.43 -5.12 -3.77
N ARG A 269 19.35 -4.44 -3.40
CA ARG A 269 19.23 -3.59 -2.20
C ARG A 269 18.01 -3.96 -1.34
N PRO A 270 17.98 -3.58 -0.04
CA PRO A 270 16.80 -3.74 0.79
C PRO A 270 15.67 -2.81 0.31
N LEU A 271 14.48 -3.34 0.11
CA LEU A 271 13.26 -2.66 -0.30
C LEU A 271 12.10 -2.93 0.66
N GLU A 272 11.01 -2.19 0.49
CA GLU A 272 9.70 -2.53 1.03
C GLU A 272 8.76 -2.86 -0.12
N VAL A 273 8.01 -3.96 -0.01
CA VAL A 273 7.11 -4.45 -1.07
C VAL A 273 5.71 -4.58 -0.51
N ILE A 274 4.73 -3.99 -1.18
CA ILE A 274 3.32 -4.06 -0.79
C ILE A 274 2.52 -4.64 -1.94
N SER A 275 1.70 -5.64 -1.66
CA SER A 275 0.74 -6.21 -2.60
C SER A 275 -0.67 -5.76 -2.22
N LEU A 276 -1.34 -5.10 -3.15
CA LEU A 276 -2.70 -4.60 -2.99
C LEU A 276 -3.63 -5.34 -3.94
N SER A 277 -4.82 -5.67 -3.45
CA SER A 277 -5.96 -6.12 -4.27
C SER A 277 -7.09 -5.13 -4.07
N TYR A 278 -7.70 -4.69 -5.17
CA TYR A 278 -8.75 -3.69 -5.14
C TYR A 278 -9.74 -3.87 -6.28
N THR A 279 -10.85 -3.17 -6.22
CA THR A 279 -11.93 -3.29 -7.19
C THR A 279 -12.29 -1.93 -7.77
N ASN A 280 -12.95 -1.92 -8.93
CA ASN A 280 -13.41 -0.68 -9.58
C ASN A 280 -14.44 0.10 -8.74
N ASP A 281 -15.16 -0.56 -7.82
CA ASP A 281 -16.05 0.09 -6.85
C ASP A 281 -15.32 0.63 -5.59
N GLY A 282 -13.99 0.57 -5.59
CA GLY A 282 -13.14 1.24 -4.60
C GLY A 282 -12.89 0.44 -3.32
N ARG A 283 -13.21 -0.87 -3.28
CA ARG A 283 -12.77 -1.72 -2.16
C ARG A 283 -11.28 -2.01 -2.30
N LEU A 284 -10.58 -2.10 -1.18
CA LEU A 284 -9.14 -2.29 -1.14
C LEU A 284 -8.78 -3.31 -0.04
N ALA A 285 -7.73 -4.08 -0.28
CA ALA A 285 -7.14 -4.97 0.69
C ALA A 285 -5.62 -4.95 0.55
N ASN A 286 -4.91 -4.85 1.67
CA ASN A 286 -3.49 -5.12 1.73
C ASN A 286 -3.29 -6.63 1.91
N VAL A 287 -2.75 -7.31 0.90
CA VAL A 287 -2.52 -8.77 0.86
C VAL A 287 -1.03 -9.12 0.92
N SER A 288 -0.20 -8.19 1.40
CA SER A 288 1.26 -8.34 1.42
C SER A 288 1.75 -9.46 2.33
N SER A 289 1.07 -9.67 3.46
CA SER A 289 1.49 -10.66 4.44
C SER A 289 0.66 -11.94 4.37
N ALA A 290 1.33 -13.07 4.14
CA ALA A 290 0.84 -14.38 4.55
C ALA A 290 1.95 -15.09 5.30
N ARG A 291 1.74 -15.35 6.58
CA ARG A 291 2.68 -16.15 7.38
C ARG A 291 2.70 -17.58 6.84
N GLY A 292 3.77 -17.93 6.12
CA GLY A 292 4.19 -19.32 5.95
C GLY A 292 4.73 -19.85 7.27
N VAL A 293 3.98 -20.70 7.95
CA VAL A 293 4.48 -21.44 9.13
C VAL A 293 5.50 -22.45 8.65
N ALA A 294 6.79 -22.15 8.80
CA ALA A 294 7.87 -23.10 8.68
C ALA A 294 8.43 -23.45 10.07
N GLY A 295 8.11 -24.65 10.55
CA GLY A 295 8.93 -25.38 11.53
C GLY A 295 8.65 -25.15 13.02
N GLY A 296 7.59 -25.77 13.54
CA GLY A 296 7.43 -26.08 14.97
C GLY A 296 6.82 -27.49 15.13
N PRO A 297 7.20 -28.29 16.14
CA PRO A 297 6.92 -29.73 16.16
C PRO A 297 5.43 -30.00 16.44
N ASN A 298 4.80 -30.80 15.57
CA ASN A 298 3.50 -31.47 15.74
C ASN A 298 2.42 -30.67 16.50
N LEU A 299 1.69 -29.82 15.78
CA LEU A 299 0.31 -29.51 16.15
C LEU A 299 -0.63 -30.41 15.33
N PRO A 300 -1.72 -30.95 15.91
CA PRO A 300 -2.63 -31.83 15.17
C PRO A 300 -3.30 -31.06 14.05
N ALA A 301 -3.64 -31.76 12.96
CA ALA A 301 -4.42 -31.21 11.86
C ALA A 301 -5.70 -30.50 12.38
N PRO A 302 -6.13 -29.39 11.77
CA PRO A 302 -7.37 -28.74 12.16
C PRO A 302 -8.53 -29.73 12.02
N PRO A 303 -9.47 -29.77 12.98
CA PRO A 303 -10.62 -30.65 12.87
C PRO A 303 -11.50 -30.21 11.71
N GLU A 304 -11.97 -31.17 10.90
CA GLU A 304 -13.11 -30.94 10.02
C GLU A 304 -14.28 -30.45 10.88
N ILE A 305 -14.76 -29.24 10.59
CA ILE A 305 -15.95 -28.68 11.23
C ILE A 305 -17.16 -29.48 10.73
N SER A 306 -17.57 -30.47 11.52
CA SER A 306 -18.93 -31.00 11.47
C SER A 306 -19.75 -30.31 12.56
N LEU A 307 -20.82 -29.64 12.13
CA LEU A 307 -21.82 -29.03 13.00
C LEU A 307 -22.41 -30.09 13.95
N ILE A 308 -22.13 -29.96 15.25
CA ILE A 308 -22.89 -30.62 16.31
C ILE A 308 -23.08 -29.63 17.45
N SER A 309 -24.32 -29.25 17.67
CA SER A 309 -24.79 -28.41 18.78
C SER A 309 -24.70 -29.17 20.10
N GLU A 310 -23.87 -28.76 21.06
CA GLU A 310 -24.14 -28.81 22.51
C GLU A 310 -23.27 -27.74 23.20
N THR A 311 -23.88 -26.91 24.04
CA THR A 311 -23.26 -25.77 24.74
C THR A 311 -22.19 -26.24 25.72
N SER A 312 -20.92 -25.96 25.43
CA SER A 312 -19.78 -26.17 26.34
C SER A 312 -19.28 -24.85 26.90
N LEU A 313 -19.24 -24.74 28.22
CA LEU A 313 -18.63 -23.62 28.94
C LEU A 313 -17.09 -23.80 28.93
N GLU A 314 -16.36 -23.00 28.17
CA GLU A 314 -14.90 -22.92 28.27
C GLU A 314 -14.46 -21.76 29.18
N VAL A 315 -13.47 -22.02 30.04
CA VAL A 315 -12.85 -21.04 30.92
C VAL A 315 -11.36 -20.96 30.56
N SER A 316 -10.92 -19.81 30.06
CA SER A 316 -9.51 -19.54 29.73
C SER A 316 -8.90 -18.48 30.66
N TRP A 317 -7.61 -18.63 30.97
CA TRP A 317 -6.88 -17.82 31.96
C TRP A 317 -5.97 -16.78 31.27
N ILE A 318 -5.83 -15.59 31.86
CA ILE A 318 -4.82 -14.59 31.49
C ILE A 318 -3.82 -14.48 32.66
N ASP A 319 -2.53 -14.48 32.33
CA ASP A 319 -1.31 -14.66 33.13
C ASP A 319 -1.29 -14.32 34.64
N THR A 320 -0.52 -15.14 35.37
CA THR A 320 -0.10 -14.92 36.76
C THR A 320 1.31 -14.33 36.82
N PHE A 321 1.49 -13.17 37.46
CA PHE A 321 2.80 -12.71 37.91
C PHE A 321 3.26 -13.52 39.15
N ASP A 322 4.45 -14.12 39.02
CA ASP A 322 5.31 -14.80 40.02
C ASP A 322 4.92 -16.21 40.54
N PRO A 323 5.85 -17.20 40.62
CA PRO A 323 5.53 -18.61 40.74
C PRO A 323 5.62 -19.12 42.18
N ILE A 324 4.48 -19.34 42.86
CA ILE A 324 4.44 -20.23 44.02
C ILE A 324 3.20 -21.14 43.97
N PHE A 325 3.50 -22.44 43.98
CA PHE A 325 2.61 -23.60 44.08
C PHE A 325 1.21 -23.32 44.69
N ALA A 326 0.19 -23.38 43.84
CA ALA A 326 -1.17 -23.63 44.27
C ALA A 326 -1.87 -24.52 43.23
N SER A 327 -2.34 -25.69 43.66
CA SER A 327 -3.28 -26.50 42.89
C SER A 327 -4.69 -25.94 43.10
N TYR A 328 -5.33 -25.45 42.04
CA TYR A 328 -6.70 -24.96 42.08
C TYR A 328 -7.66 -26.05 41.57
N SER A 329 -8.82 -26.21 42.21
CA SER A 329 -9.92 -27.02 41.68
C SER A 329 -11.22 -26.23 41.74
N VAL A 330 -11.92 -26.14 40.61
CA VAL A 330 -13.23 -25.51 40.50
C VAL A 330 -14.25 -26.59 40.12
N GLN A 331 -15.36 -26.68 40.85
CA GLN A 331 -16.51 -27.51 40.49
C GLN A 331 -17.75 -26.64 40.51
N GLY A 332 -18.44 -26.51 39.37
CA GLY A 332 -19.76 -25.90 39.28
C GLY A 332 -20.84 -26.97 39.15
N LYS A 333 -22.00 -26.75 39.77
CA LYS A 333 -23.24 -27.50 39.49
C LYS A 333 -24.31 -26.50 39.08
N TYR A 334 -24.93 -26.74 37.93
CA TYR A 334 -26.10 -26.02 37.44
C TYR A 334 -27.38 -26.70 37.95
N ARG A 335 -28.37 -25.91 38.38
CA ARG A 335 -29.72 -26.40 38.69
C ARG A 335 -30.72 -25.43 38.07
N ASP A 336 -31.55 -25.96 37.18
CA ASP A 336 -32.65 -25.25 36.52
C ASP A 336 -33.91 -25.42 37.36
N ASP A 337 -34.44 -24.33 37.89
CA ASP A 337 -35.75 -24.28 38.54
C ASP A 337 -36.53 -23.13 37.88
N SER A 338 -37.17 -23.39 36.73
CA SER A 338 -37.96 -22.37 36.01
C SER A 338 -39.38 -22.84 35.65
N GLU A 339 -40.37 -22.29 36.36
CA GLU A 339 -41.66 -21.89 35.76
C GLU A 339 -41.55 -20.36 35.61
N PHE A 340 -41.67 -19.84 34.38
CA PHE A 340 -41.56 -18.42 34.00
C PHE A 340 -40.13 -17.83 33.90
N GLY A 341 -39.40 -18.20 32.84
CA GLY A 341 -38.66 -17.28 31.95
C GLY A 341 -37.60 -16.32 32.51
N LEU A 342 -37.21 -16.42 33.79
CA LEU A 342 -36.13 -15.65 34.40
C LEU A 342 -35.01 -16.61 34.78
N ILE A 343 -33.87 -16.54 34.09
CA ILE A 343 -32.66 -17.29 34.47
C ILE A 343 -32.10 -16.66 35.75
N LYS A 344 -32.52 -17.16 36.92
CA LYS A 344 -31.85 -16.87 38.21
C LYS A 344 -30.88 -18.01 38.53
N GLY A 345 -29.68 -17.94 37.95
CA GLY A 345 -28.58 -18.84 38.29
C GLY A 345 -27.66 -18.23 39.35
N CYS A 346 -27.27 -19.00 40.37
CA CYS A 346 -26.12 -18.68 41.22
C CYS A 346 -24.92 -19.53 40.78
N VAL A 347 -23.81 -18.90 40.43
CA VAL A 347 -22.53 -19.60 40.23
C VAL A 347 -21.74 -19.52 41.53
N GLN A 348 -21.49 -20.67 42.14
CA GLN A 348 -20.77 -20.74 43.42
C GLN A 348 -19.31 -21.12 43.15
N PHE A 349 -18.37 -20.25 43.53
CA PHE A 349 -16.94 -20.52 43.45
C PHE A 349 -16.41 -20.93 44.83
N ARG A 350 -15.59 -21.99 44.88
CA ARG A 350 -14.81 -22.34 46.07
C ARG A 350 -13.33 -22.09 45.76
N VAL A 351 -12.73 -21.14 46.45
CA VAL A 351 -11.29 -20.83 46.33
C VAL A 351 -10.60 -21.29 47.61
N SER A 352 -9.56 -22.12 47.48
CA SER A 352 -8.74 -22.53 48.61
C SER A 352 -7.28 -22.15 48.34
N ALA A 353 -6.71 -21.32 49.22
CA ALA A 353 -5.32 -20.88 49.17
C ALA A 353 -4.63 -21.24 50.49
N THR A 354 -3.32 -21.51 50.46
CA THR A 354 -2.52 -21.86 51.64
C THR A 354 -1.66 -20.70 52.17
N SER A 355 -1.66 -19.54 51.49
CA SER A 355 -1.01 -18.32 51.96
C SER A 355 -2.04 -17.21 52.24
N ASN A 356 -1.70 -16.33 53.18
CA ASN A 356 -2.56 -15.21 53.62
C ASN A 356 -2.50 -13.99 52.68
N THR A 357 -1.98 -14.14 51.46
CA THR A 357 -1.82 -13.03 50.51
C THR A 357 -2.36 -13.45 49.15
N ILE A 358 -3.61 -13.05 48.86
CA ILE A 358 -4.20 -13.10 47.52
C ILE A 358 -4.36 -11.65 47.08
N HIS A 359 -3.66 -11.23 46.01
CA HIS A 359 -3.67 -9.82 45.59
C HIS A 359 -4.73 -9.48 44.54
N ARG A 360 -5.24 -10.45 43.76
CA ARG A 360 -6.35 -10.23 42.82
C ARG A 360 -6.84 -11.57 42.26
N LEU A 361 -8.16 -11.76 42.14
CA LEU A 361 -8.76 -12.85 41.36
C LEU A 361 -9.67 -12.23 40.32
N VAL A 362 -9.43 -12.50 39.04
CA VAL A 362 -10.30 -12.10 37.93
C VAL A 362 -10.78 -13.38 37.27
N ALA A 363 -12.09 -13.62 37.29
CA ALA A 363 -12.71 -14.70 36.54
C ALA A 363 -13.41 -14.10 35.33
N ARG A 364 -13.16 -14.66 34.15
CA ARG A 364 -13.93 -14.41 32.94
C ARG A 364 -14.99 -15.51 32.87
N VAL A 365 -16.26 -15.12 32.75
CA VAL A 365 -17.37 -16.04 32.54
C VAL A 365 -17.98 -15.65 31.20
N GLU A 366 -17.85 -16.51 30.21
CA GLU A 366 -18.51 -16.36 28.91
C GLU A 366 -19.78 -17.22 28.92
N LEU A 367 -20.90 -16.61 28.57
CA LEU A 367 -22.19 -17.26 28.39
C LEU A 367 -22.46 -17.26 26.88
N ASP A 368 -22.45 -18.43 26.26
CA ASP A 368 -22.92 -18.59 24.89
C ASP A 368 -24.45 -18.64 24.90
N ASP A 369 -25.08 -17.47 24.77
CA ASP A 369 -26.49 -17.34 24.40
C ASP A 369 -26.56 -16.64 23.03
N PRO A 370 -27.14 -17.28 22.00
CA PRO A 370 -27.22 -16.72 20.64
C PRO A 370 -28.11 -15.47 20.52
N LEU A 371 -28.77 -15.01 21.60
CA LEU A 371 -29.63 -13.82 21.60
C LEU A 371 -29.06 -12.61 22.37
N ILE A 372 -27.84 -12.71 22.91
CA ILE A 372 -27.20 -11.60 23.64
C ILE A 372 -25.85 -11.28 22.98
N GLU A 373 -25.74 -10.08 22.45
CA GLU A 373 -24.49 -9.52 21.91
C GLU A 373 -23.36 -9.65 22.94
N ARG A 374 -22.20 -10.19 22.51
CA ARG A 374 -21.07 -10.56 23.36
C ARG A 374 -20.73 -9.49 24.40
N GLN A 375 -21.11 -9.68 25.66
CA GLN A 375 -20.66 -8.82 26.75
C GLN A 375 -19.49 -9.45 27.50
N VAL A 376 -18.34 -8.77 27.47
CA VAL A 376 -17.19 -9.08 28.32
C VAL A 376 -17.46 -8.49 29.72
N LEU A 377 -17.85 -9.33 30.67
CA LEU A 377 -18.00 -8.91 32.07
C LEU A 377 -16.65 -8.91 32.80
N GLN A 378 -16.10 -7.71 33.03
CA GLN A 378 -14.93 -7.53 33.89
C GLN A 378 -15.39 -7.36 35.36
N VAL A 379 -15.34 -8.43 36.15
CA VAL A 379 -15.65 -8.32 37.59
C VAL A 379 -14.40 -7.87 38.35
N ARG A 380 -14.46 -6.67 38.94
CA ARG A 380 -13.41 -6.10 39.82
C ARG A 380 -13.78 -6.32 41.28
N TYR A 381 -13.04 -7.15 42.01
CA TYR A 381 -13.11 -7.18 43.47
C TYR A 381 -12.21 -6.10 44.06
N LYS A 382 -12.75 -5.26 44.96
CA LYS A 382 -11.96 -4.35 45.82
C LYS A 382 -12.15 -4.79 47.26
N TYR A 383 -11.08 -5.22 47.91
CA TYR A 383 -11.11 -5.52 49.34
C TYR A 383 -11.36 -4.21 50.11
N ARG A 384 -12.49 -4.09 50.82
CA ARG A 384 -12.67 -3.08 51.88
C ARG A 384 -12.69 -3.80 53.21
N ASN A 385 -11.83 -3.36 54.11
CA ASN A 385 -11.57 -4.00 55.39
C ASN A 385 -12.47 -3.47 56.52
N ASP A 386 -13.72 -3.10 56.21
CA ASP A 386 -14.62 -2.49 57.19
C ASP A 386 -16.00 -3.16 57.19
N SER A 387 -16.29 -3.82 58.33
CA SER A 387 -17.61 -4.13 58.93
C SER A 387 -18.18 -5.56 58.80
N PHE A 388 -18.08 -6.27 59.93
CA PHE A 388 -19.08 -7.13 60.61
C PHE A 388 -19.81 -8.27 59.88
N CYS A 389 -19.45 -9.52 60.21
CA CYS A 389 -20.34 -10.49 60.88
C CYS A 389 -19.57 -11.65 61.53
N SER A 390 -20.16 -12.20 62.59
CA SER A 390 -19.58 -13.06 63.63
C SER A 390 -19.13 -14.45 63.19
N VAL A 391 -18.07 -14.92 63.87
CA VAL A 391 -17.49 -16.27 63.82
C VAL A 391 -18.41 -17.27 64.53
N ASP A 392 -18.68 -18.42 63.90
CA ASP A 392 -19.03 -19.65 64.63
C ASP A 392 -17.90 -20.68 64.42
N GLU A 393 -17.11 -20.90 65.48
CA GLU A 393 -15.89 -21.69 65.49
C GLU A 393 -16.20 -23.18 65.63
N ARG A 394 -16.44 -23.91 64.53
CA ARG A 394 -16.22 -25.38 64.48
C ARG A 394 -15.77 -25.88 63.11
N SER A 395 -14.49 -25.66 62.77
CA SER A 395 -13.57 -26.59 62.07
C SER A 395 -12.36 -25.83 61.48
N PRO A 396 -11.11 -26.29 61.63
CA PRO A 396 -9.95 -25.63 61.03
C PRO A 396 -9.82 -26.04 59.56
N ARG A 397 -9.75 -25.04 58.68
CA ARG A 397 -9.52 -25.10 57.21
C ARG A 397 -10.75 -25.28 56.32
N GLU A 398 -11.73 -24.40 56.40
CA GLU A 398 -12.60 -24.06 55.27
C GLU A 398 -13.11 -22.62 55.49
N TRP A 399 -12.83 -21.71 54.56
CA TRP A 399 -13.49 -20.41 54.51
C TRP A 399 -14.62 -20.54 53.48
N SER A 400 -15.86 -20.74 53.95
CA SER A 400 -17.04 -20.56 53.10
C SER A 400 -17.63 -19.18 53.39
N HIS A 401 -17.52 -18.27 52.43
CA HIS A 401 -18.26 -17.03 52.46
C HIS A 401 -19.47 -17.17 51.53
N THR A 402 -20.68 -17.16 52.08
CA THR A 402 -21.90 -16.87 51.32
C THR A 402 -22.18 -15.39 51.46
N GLY A 403 -21.77 -14.61 50.46
CA GLY A 403 -22.13 -13.20 50.35
C GLY A 403 -23.60 -13.05 49.94
N GLU A 404 -24.22 -11.96 50.37
CA GLU A 404 -25.61 -11.61 50.10
C GLU A 404 -25.97 -11.68 48.61
N ALA A 405 -27.21 -12.11 48.35
CA ALA A 405 -27.82 -12.00 47.04
C ALA A 405 -27.67 -10.56 46.53
N MET A 406 -26.98 -10.38 45.40
CA MET A 406 -27.09 -9.13 44.66
C MET A 406 -28.56 -8.98 44.23
N ILE A 407 -29.28 -8.12 44.94
CA ILE A 407 -30.53 -7.57 44.45
C ILE A 407 -30.14 -6.69 43.27
N PHE A 408 -30.51 -7.11 42.06
CA PHE A 408 -30.51 -6.23 40.89
C PHE A 408 -31.47 -5.07 41.19
N GLN A 409 -30.93 -3.94 41.64
CA GLN A 409 -31.68 -2.69 41.66
C GLN A 409 -31.57 -2.08 40.27
N GLY A 410 -32.69 -2.16 39.54
CA GLY A 410 -32.96 -1.39 38.33
C GLY A 410 -31.97 -1.59 37.20
N LEU A 411 -31.98 -2.76 36.56
CA LEU A 411 -31.76 -2.76 35.13
C LEU A 411 -32.99 -2.06 34.54
N ASP A 412 -32.80 -0.84 34.04
CA ASP A 412 -33.71 -0.31 33.04
C ASP A 412 -33.92 -1.43 32.01
N THR A 413 -35.18 -1.77 31.75
CA THR A 413 -35.55 -2.57 30.58
C THR A 413 -34.71 -2.10 29.40
N PRO A 414 -34.12 -2.99 28.56
CA PRO A 414 -33.34 -2.55 27.40
C PRO A 414 -34.15 -1.48 26.70
N SER A 415 -33.60 -0.26 26.66
CA SER A 415 -34.30 0.90 26.12
C SER A 415 -34.60 0.59 24.67
N GLN A 416 -35.83 0.19 24.40
CA GLN A 416 -36.31 -0.08 23.05
C GLN A 416 -36.17 1.22 22.26
N SER A 417 -35.25 1.25 21.29
CA SER A 417 -34.99 2.41 20.44
C SER A 417 -35.06 2.03 18.96
N SER A 418 -35.55 2.95 18.13
CA SER A 418 -35.48 2.84 16.67
C SER A 418 -34.14 3.39 16.17
N ASP A 419 -33.77 3.08 14.93
CA ASP A 419 -32.57 3.62 14.28
C ASP A 419 -32.78 3.59 12.76
N LEU A 420 -33.12 4.71 12.13
CA LEU A 420 -33.42 4.76 10.70
C LEU A 420 -32.18 5.15 9.90
N THR A 421 -31.76 4.26 9.01
CA THR A 421 -30.62 4.53 8.13
C THR A 421 -30.98 4.29 6.67
N ILE A 422 -30.33 5.03 5.77
CA ILE A 422 -30.41 4.77 4.33
C ILE A 422 -29.29 3.81 3.95
N THR A 423 -29.66 2.60 3.51
CA THR A 423 -28.72 1.52 3.18
C THR A 423 -28.38 1.44 1.69
N ALA A 424 -29.22 2.02 0.84
CA ALA A 424 -29.00 2.04 -0.60
C ALA A 424 -29.66 3.25 -1.25
N ILE A 425 -29.00 3.78 -2.29
CA ILE A 425 -29.56 4.75 -3.22
C ILE A 425 -29.14 4.38 -4.65
N LYS A 426 -30.06 4.51 -5.60
CA LYS A 426 -29.80 4.29 -7.03
C LYS A 426 -30.67 5.20 -7.89
N ALA A 427 -30.27 5.38 -9.14
CA ALA A 427 -31.08 6.01 -10.18
C ALA A 427 -31.33 5.01 -11.32
N ASP A 428 -32.44 5.18 -12.03
CA ASP A 428 -32.75 4.44 -13.25
C ASP A 428 -31.86 4.87 -14.44
N ASN A 429 -31.35 6.10 -14.44
CA ASN A 429 -30.45 6.64 -15.45
C ASN A 429 -29.36 7.52 -14.81
N LEU A 430 -28.09 7.12 -14.98
CA LEU A 430 -26.93 7.87 -14.49
C LEU A 430 -26.36 8.86 -15.53
N SER A 431 -26.84 8.80 -16.78
CA SER A 431 -26.43 9.67 -17.89
C SER A 431 -27.63 10.28 -18.66
N PRO A 432 -28.57 10.95 -17.97
CA PRO A 432 -29.78 11.51 -18.60
C PRO A 432 -29.47 12.76 -19.43
N LYS A 433 -30.31 13.03 -20.43
CA LYS A 433 -30.28 14.29 -21.18
C LYS A 433 -30.85 15.42 -20.32
N PRO A 434 -30.53 16.69 -20.63
CA PRO A 434 -31.14 17.83 -19.97
C PRO A 434 -32.68 17.75 -19.97
N SER A 435 -33.29 17.95 -18.80
CA SER A 435 -34.76 17.85 -18.58
C SER A 435 -35.39 16.47 -18.80
N GLU A 436 -34.60 15.40 -19.00
CA GLU A 436 -35.11 14.02 -19.04
C GLU A 436 -35.57 13.58 -17.64
N SER A 437 -36.56 12.70 -17.57
CA SER A 437 -37.03 12.17 -16.29
C SER A 437 -36.01 11.19 -15.70
N ILE A 438 -35.65 11.38 -14.44
CA ILE A 438 -34.82 10.48 -13.62
C ILE A 438 -35.67 10.01 -12.44
N THR A 439 -35.55 8.74 -12.05
CA THR A 439 -36.15 8.17 -10.85
C THR A 439 -35.06 7.76 -9.85
N LEU A 440 -35.07 8.36 -8.66
CA LEU A 440 -34.27 7.88 -7.53
C LEU A 440 -35.03 6.79 -6.80
N SER A 441 -34.34 5.74 -6.38
CA SER A 441 -34.85 4.72 -5.47
C SER A 441 -33.94 4.62 -4.25
N VAL A 442 -34.54 4.62 -3.06
CA VAL A 442 -33.82 4.63 -1.78
C VAL A 442 -34.36 3.52 -0.89
N THR A 443 -33.48 2.83 -0.17
CA THR A 443 -33.86 1.82 0.84
C THR A 443 -33.61 2.38 2.24
N VAL A 444 -34.69 2.60 2.99
CA VAL A 444 -34.65 3.00 4.41
C VAL A 444 -34.79 1.74 5.26
N ALA A 445 -33.89 1.53 6.21
CA ALA A 445 -33.93 0.39 7.14
C ALA A 445 -34.00 0.89 8.58
N ASN A 446 -34.77 0.19 9.41
CA ASN A 446 -34.74 0.37 10.86
C ASN A 446 -33.80 -0.66 11.48
N ILE A 447 -32.58 -0.28 11.85
CA ILE A 447 -31.59 -1.17 12.48
C ILE A 447 -31.69 -1.20 14.02
N GLY A 448 -32.63 -0.43 14.57
CA GLY A 448 -32.91 -0.39 16.01
C GLY A 448 -33.77 -1.56 16.49
N SER A 449 -33.88 -1.71 17.81
CA SER A 449 -34.64 -2.79 18.45
C SER A 449 -36.15 -2.50 18.57
N ALA A 450 -36.59 -1.26 18.36
CA ALA A 450 -37.99 -0.83 18.46
C ALA A 450 -38.57 -0.40 17.11
N THR A 451 -39.91 -0.37 17.02
CA THR A 451 -40.62 0.16 15.85
C THR A 451 -40.40 1.66 15.71
N ALA A 452 -39.90 2.10 14.55
CA ALA A 452 -39.86 3.49 14.16
C ALA A 452 -41.28 3.96 13.74
N PRO A 453 -41.80 5.08 14.27
CA PRO A 453 -43.02 5.70 13.76
C PRO A 453 -42.90 6.09 12.28
N SER A 454 -44.03 6.27 11.60
CA SER A 454 -44.02 6.81 10.22
C SER A 454 -43.36 8.19 10.19
N THR A 455 -42.54 8.43 9.18
CA THR A 455 -41.77 9.67 9.00
C THR A 455 -41.74 10.07 7.52
N SER A 456 -41.04 11.15 7.17
CA SER A 456 -40.81 11.57 5.79
C SER A 456 -39.39 11.31 5.35
N ILE A 457 -39.20 11.06 4.06
CA ILE A 457 -37.90 11.09 3.40
C ILE A 457 -37.85 12.28 2.45
N ARG A 458 -36.76 13.03 2.47
CA ARG A 458 -36.54 14.18 1.59
C ARG A 458 -35.39 13.89 0.65
N TYR A 459 -35.58 14.21 -0.63
CA TYR A 459 -34.60 14.03 -1.69
C TYR A 459 -33.89 15.35 -1.94
N PHE A 460 -32.57 15.29 -2.13
CA PHE A 460 -31.71 16.46 -2.25
C PHE A 460 -30.84 16.41 -3.49
N ARG A 461 -30.50 17.59 -3.99
CA ARG A 461 -29.42 17.83 -4.94
C ARG A 461 -28.29 18.58 -4.24
N SER A 462 -27.10 18.00 -4.25
CA SER A 462 -25.87 18.55 -3.68
C SER A 462 -24.85 18.91 -4.78
N THR A 463 -23.89 19.75 -4.43
CA THR A 463 -22.72 20.08 -5.26
C THR A 463 -21.56 19.10 -5.06
N ASN A 464 -21.65 18.19 -4.09
CA ASN A 464 -20.63 17.18 -3.79
C ASN A 464 -21.26 15.85 -3.36
N ALA A 465 -20.42 14.82 -3.14
CA ALA A 465 -20.86 13.48 -2.76
C ALA A 465 -21.39 13.36 -1.32
N THR A 466 -21.43 14.44 -0.54
CA THR A 466 -22.00 14.46 0.81
C THR A 466 -23.40 15.04 0.76
N ILE A 467 -24.37 14.31 1.29
CA ILE A 467 -25.77 14.74 1.35
C ILE A 467 -26.09 15.14 2.78
N THR A 468 -26.63 16.34 2.92
CA THR A 468 -27.05 16.92 4.18
C THR A 468 -28.39 17.61 4.01
N THR A 469 -29.08 17.85 5.13
CA THR A 469 -30.34 18.62 5.12
C THR A 469 -30.16 20.10 4.76
N ARG A 470 -28.93 20.57 4.46
CA ARG A 470 -28.65 21.92 3.95
C ARG A 470 -28.62 21.98 2.42
N ASP A 471 -28.61 20.84 1.75
CA ASP A 471 -28.61 20.76 0.30
C ASP A 471 -29.96 21.18 -0.28
N SER A 472 -30.02 21.33 -1.60
CA SER A 472 -31.25 21.79 -2.27
C SER A 472 -32.26 20.65 -2.30
N GLU A 473 -33.34 20.76 -1.52
CA GLU A 473 -34.46 19.79 -1.56
C GLU A 473 -35.13 19.81 -2.95
N ILE A 474 -35.31 18.64 -3.54
CA ILE A 474 -35.94 18.44 -4.85
C ILE A 474 -37.28 17.71 -4.77
N GLY A 475 -37.57 17.06 -3.65
CA GLY A 475 -38.82 16.34 -3.42
C GLY A 475 -38.85 15.62 -2.07
N ASN A 476 -39.98 15.00 -1.77
CA ASN A 476 -40.17 14.20 -0.56
C ASN A 476 -41.16 13.05 -0.80
N ASP A 477 -41.11 12.07 0.10
CA ASP A 477 -42.02 10.93 0.15
C ASP A 477 -42.28 10.53 1.63
N THR A 478 -43.27 9.66 1.87
CA THR A 478 -43.63 9.18 3.21
C THR A 478 -43.07 7.78 3.45
N VAL A 479 -42.29 7.63 4.52
CA VAL A 479 -41.87 6.32 5.03
C VAL A 479 -42.88 5.85 6.06
N ASN A 480 -43.56 4.74 5.80
CA ASN A 480 -44.49 4.14 6.77
C ASN A 480 -43.75 3.65 8.03
N SER A 481 -44.47 3.32 9.10
CA SER A 481 -43.84 2.79 10.32
C SER A 481 -43.06 1.50 10.03
N LEU A 482 -41.82 1.42 10.49
CA LEU A 482 -40.93 0.27 10.27
C LEU A 482 -40.71 -0.48 11.57
N ALA A 483 -41.01 -1.79 11.60
CA ALA A 483 -40.63 -2.64 12.71
C ALA A 483 -39.10 -2.76 12.82
N ALA A 484 -38.62 -3.28 13.95
CA ALA A 484 -37.19 -3.57 14.14
C ALA A 484 -36.67 -4.50 13.03
N ASN A 485 -35.56 -4.14 12.41
CA ASN A 485 -34.93 -4.83 11.28
C ASN A 485 -35.75 -4.85 9.97
N GLU A 486 -36.80 -4.04 9.85
CA GLU A 486 -37.58 -3.90 8.62
C GLU A 486 -36.98 -2.82 7.70
N ASN A 487 -37.22 -2.94 6.39
CA ASN A 487 -36.88 -1.93 5.41
C ASN A 487 -38.07 -1.52 4.55
N SER A 488 -38.03 -0.29 4.03
CA SER A 488 -38.93 0.22 3.00
C SER A 488 -38.12 0.70 1.81
N ASN A 489 -38.69 0.56 0.61
CA ASN A 489 -38.13 1.11 -0.61
C ASN A 489 -39.00 2.29 -1.06
N GLU A 490 -38.39 3.46 -1.10
CA GLU A 490 -39.02 4.70 -1.53
C GLU A 490 -38.50 5.11 -2.90
N SER A 491 -39.30 5.83 -3.67
CA SER A 491 -38.87 6.30 -4.99
C SER A 491 -39.44 7.66 -5.35
N PHE A 492 -38.64 8.47 -6.05
CA PHE A 492 -39.03 9.80 -6.47
C PHE A 492 -38.54 10.10 -7.88
N SER A 493 -39.46 10.50 -8.78
CA SER A 493 -39.13 10.88 -10.15
C SER A 493 -39.16 12.41 -10.33
N PHE A 494 -38.15 12.94 -11.01
CA PHE A 494 -37.99 14.37 -11.27
C PHE A 494 -37.33 14.61 -12.63
N ALA A 495 -37.42 15.83 -13.15
CA ALA A 495 -36.69 16.21 -14.35
C ALA A 495 -35.23 16.54 -14.02
N ALA A 496 -34.30 15.92 -14.76
CA ALA A 496 -32.88 16.21 -14.73
C ALA A 496 -32.64 17.73 -14.89
N PRO A 497 -31.66 18.32 -14.18
CA PRO A 497 -31.23 19.69 -14.42
C PRO A 497 -31.05 19.99 -15.92
N SER A 498 -31.44 21.20 -16.33
CA SER A 498 -31.38 21.63 -17.73
C SER A 498 -29.97 21.98 -18.22
N GLN A 499 -29.01 22.10 -17.29
CA GLN A 499 -27.62 22.37 -17.59
C GLN A 499 -26.82 21.05 -17.56
N PRO A 500 -26.05 20.72 -18.60
CA PRO A 500 -25.12 19.61 -18.58
C PRO A 500 -24.09 19.73 -17.46
N GLY A 501 -23.56 18.60 -17.00
CA GLY A 501 -22.55 18.55 -15.95
C GLY A 501 -22.83 17.46 -14.91
N VAL A 502 -21.95 17.39 -13.92
CA VAL A 502 -22.02 16.41 -12.83
C VAL A 502 -22.85 16.96 -11.69
N TYR A 503 -23.82 16.18 -11.24
CA TYR A 503 -24.69 16.49 -10.10
C TYR A 503 -24.64 15.35 -9.10
N TYR A 504 -24.85 15.65 -7.83
CA TYR A 504 -24.99 14.65 -6.78
C TYR A 504 -26.42 14.67 -6.26
N PHE A 505 -27.04 13.49 -6.20
CA PHE A 505 -28.39 13.31 -5.68
C PHE A 505 -28.40 12.40 -4.48
N GLY A 506 -29.28 12.66 -3.53
CA GLY A 506 -29.34 11.94 -2.27
C GLY A 506 -30.70 11.99 -1.63
N ALA A 507 -30.80 11.34 -0.48
CA ALA A 507 -31.96 11.51 0.38
C ALA A 507 -31.55 11.51 1.86
N CYS A 508 -32.40 12.12 2.70
CA CYS A 508 -32.33 11.98 4.15
C CYS A 508 -33.71 11.61 4.68
N VAL A 509 -33.79 10.60 5.54
CA VAL A 509 -35.00 10.26 6.29
C VAL A 509 -35.08 11.14 7.55
N ASP A 510 -36.26 11.70 7.81
CA ASP A 510 -36.48 12.60 8.94
C ASP A 510 -36.43 11.84 10.26
N THR A 511 -35.73 12.43 11.23
CA THR A 511 -35.49 11.85 12.55
C THR A 511 -36.79 11.60 13.30
N VAL A 512 -36.88 10.47 14.00
CA VAL A 512 -38.04 10.11 14.82
C VAL A 512 -37.72 10.16 16.32
N THR A 513 -38.77 10.19 17.16
CA THR A 513 -38.56 10.16 18.63
C THR A 513 -38.08 8.78 19.07
N GLY A 514 -36.99 8.74 19.83
CA GLY A 514 -36.42 7.47 20.33
C GLY A 514 -35.41 6.83 19.39
N GLU A 515 -34.86 7.61 18.46
CA GLU A 515 -33.81 7.18 17.53
C GLU A 515 -32.41 7.21 18.18
N THR A 516 -31.61 6.14 17.98
CA THR A 516 -30.28 6.00 18.63
C THR A 516 -29.17 6.78 17.94
N ASP A 517 -29.16 6.78 16.62
CA ASP A 517 -28.24 7.54 15.80
C ASP A 517 -29.06 8.29 14.75
N VAL A 518 -28.92 9.61 14.71
CA VAL A 518 -29.58 10.46 13.71
C VAL A 518 -28.62 10.93 12.61
N SER A 519 -27.34 10.56 12.75
CA SER A 519 -26.27 10.97 11.83
C SER A 519 -26.16 10.05 10.61
N ASN A 520 -26.74 8.85 10.68
CA ASN A 520 -26.79 7.84 9.63
C ASN A 520 -28.09 7.90 8.77
N ASN A 521 -28.92 8.93 8.97
CA ASN A 521 -30.20 9.10 8.28
C ASN A 521 -30.09 9.64 6.84
N CYS A 522 -28.90 10.10 6.42
CA CYS A 522 -28.66 10.62 5.08
C CYS A 522 -27.84 9.63 4.24
N SER A 523 -28.16 9.53 2.94
CA SER A 523 -27.41 8.72 1.99
C SER A 523 -26.07 9.36 1.61
N SER A 524 -25.16 8.57 1.03
CA SER A 524 -24.10 9.15 0.20
C SER A 524 -24.69 9.81 -1.04
N GLY A 525 -23.94 10.74 -1.65
CA GLY A 525 -24.33 11.42 -2.87
C GLY A 525 -24.11 10.54 -4.11
N LEU A 526 -25.20 10.19 -4.78
CA LEU A 526 -25.21 9.50 -6.06
C LEU A 526 -24.77 10.46 -7.17
N ARG A 527 -23.61 10.21 -7.77
CA ARG A 527 -23.10 10.96 -8.93
C ARG A 527 -23.95 10.64 -10.17
N VAL A 528 -24.54 11.66 -10.77
CA VAL A 528 -25.28 11.59 -12.04
C VAL A 528 -24.71 12.63 -12.99
N GLU A 529 -24.38 12.22 -14.21
CA GLU A 529 -23.78 13.08 -15.21
C GLU A 529 -24.78 13.42 -16.29
N ILE A 530 -25.21 14.68 -16.35
CA ILE A 530 -26.15 15.13 -17.37
C ILE A 530 -25.35 15.43 -18.62
N VAL A 531 -25.52 14.59 -19.62
CA VAL A 531 -24.80 14.69 -20.89
C VAL A 531 -25.70 15.41 -21.90
N ASP A 532 -25.19 16.48 -22.51
CA ASP A 532 -25.88 17.10 -23.66
C ASP A 532 -25.67 16.21 -24.89
N PRO A 533 -26.73 15.61 -25.47
CA PRO A 533 -26.60 14.88 -26.73
C PRO A 533 -26.28 15.81 -27.92
N ASN A 534 -26.28 17.13 -27.73
CA ASN A 534 -25.89 18.15 -28.69
C ASN A 534 -24.58 18.87 -28.34
N GLN A 535 -23.75 18.34 -27.43
CA GLN A 535 -22.31 18.54 -27.54
C GLN A 535 -21.94 18.16 -28.97
N SER A 536 -21.63 19.16 -29.81
CA SER A 536 -21.45 18.96 -31.23
C SER A 536 -20.30 17.97 -31.40
N ALA A 537 -20.64 16.73 -31.76
CA ALA A 537 -19.68 15.68 -32.00
C ALA A 537 -18.57 16.27 -32.90
N SER A 538 -17.36 16.31 -32.38
CA SER A 538 -16.23 17.05 -32.93
C SER A 538 -15.00 16.14 -32.91
N PRO A 539 -14.09 16.29 -33.89
CA PRO A 539 -12.76 15.72 -33.72
C PRO A 539 -12.03 16.42 -32.57
N ASP A 540 -11.06 15.77 -31.97
CA ASP A 540 -10.14 16.36 -30.98
C ASP A 540 -8.78 15.71 -31.17
N LEU A 541 -7.81 16.42 -31.75
CA LEU A 541 -6.50 15.86 -32.06
C LEU A 541 -5.51 16.20 -30.95
N VAL A 542 -4.93 15.16 -30.36
CA VAL A 542 -3.90 15.29 -29.34
C VAL A 542 -2.61 14.62 -29.82
N ILE A 543 -1.47 15.16 -29.40
CA ILE A 543 -0.19 14.44 -29.52
C ILE A 543 -0.12 13.41 -28.39
N ASP A 544 -0.24 12.14 -28.74
CA ASP A 544 -0.29 11.01 -27.82
C ASP A 544 1.11 10.65 -27.30
N SER A 545 2.13 10.71 -28.19
CA SER A 545 3.52 10.49 -27.81
C SER A 545 4.51 11.14 -28.77
N VAL A 546 5.72 11.40 -28.29
CA VAL A 546 6.88 11.83 -29.08
C VAL A 546 8.10 11.03 -28.61
N THR A 547 8.84 10.45 -29.55
CA THR A 547 10.07 9.70 -29.28
C THR A 547 11.17 10.13 -30.26
N LEU A 548 12.42 10.14 -29.78
CA LEU A 548 13.60 10.38 -30.61
C LEU A 548 14.46 9.12 -30.61
N SER A 549 15.13 8.84 -31.73
CA SER A 549 16.05 7.69 -31.81
C SER A 549 17.30 7.87 -30.94
N ASP A 550 17.64 9.12 -30.62
CA ASP A 550 18.80 9.51 -29.82
C ASP A 550 18.57 10.90 -29.22
N VAL A 551 19.06 11.13 -28.00
CA VAL A 551 18.94 12.39 -27.25
C VAL A 551 20.31 12.98 -26.88
N SER A 552 21.41 12.33 -27.29
CA SER A 552 22.79 12.78 -27.10
C SER A 552 23.52 12.76 -28.44
N LEU A 553 23.42 13.88 -29.17
CA LEU A 553 23.84 13.99 -30.56
C LEU A 553 25.17 14.75 -30.67
N THR A 554 25.96 14.47 -31.72
CA THR A 554 26.99 15.41 -32.16
C THR A 554 26.43 16.42 -33.16
N VAL A 555 27.11 17.54 -33.34
CA VAL A 555 26.70 18.57 -34.31
C VAL A 555 26.44 17.97 -35.69
N SER A 556 25.32 18.34 -36.30
CA SER A 556 24.86 17.83 -37.61
C SER A 556 24.54 16.32 -37.68
N GLN A 557 24.60 15.56 -36.59
CA GLN A 557 24.21 14.15 -36.56
C GLN A 557 22.76 13.97 -37.02
N SER A 558 22.51 12.97 -37.87
CA SER A 558 21.15 12.59 -38.26
C SER A 558 20.49 11.71 -37.20
N PHE A 559 19.23 12.00 -36.90
CA PHE A 559 18.41 11.25 -35.96
C PHE A 559 16.95 11.24 -36.42
N ASN A 560 16.14 10.34 -35.88
CA ASN A 560 14.71 10.27 -36.18
C ASN A 560 13.90 10.84 -35.03
N ILE A 561 12.83 11.55 -35.35
CA ILE A 561 11.74 11.85 -34.42
C ILE A 561 10.48 11.15 -34.93
N SER A 562 9.81 10.45 -34.02
CA SER A 562 8.54 9.76 -34.26
C SER A 562 7.48 10.32 -33.31
N ALA A 563 6.30 10.61 -33.83
CA ALA A 563 5.21 11.15 -33.02
C ALA A 563 3.88 10.52 -33.41
N THR A 564 3.06 10.26 -32.40
CA THR A 564 1.72 9.68 -32.56
C THR A 564 0.66 10.74 -32.33
N VAL A 565 -0.21 10.94 -33.31
CA VAL A 565 -1.40 11.80 -33.21
C VAL A 565 -2.61 10.91 -32.97
N ARG A 566 -3.42 11.24 -31.95
CA ARG A 566 -4.68 10.55 -31.64
C ARG A 566 -5.85 11.49 -31.87
N ASN A 567 -6.94 10.98 -32.45
CA ASN A 567 -8.23 11.66 -32.36
C ASN A 567 -8.98 11.16 -31.12
N GLN A 568 -9.02 11.94 -30.05
CA GLN A 568 -9.75 11.64 -28.82
C GLN A 568 -11.21 12.13 -28.84
N GLY A 569 -11.63 12.77 -29.94
CA GLY A 569 -12.99 13.26 -30.13
C GLY A 569 -13.94 12.21 -30.68
N ASP A 570 -15.23 12.57 -30.74
CA ASP A 570 -16.32 11.65 -31.06
C ASP A 570 -16.64 11.55 -32.56
N VAL A 571 -15.95 12.33 -33.41
CA VAL A 571 -16.13 12.33 -34.88
C VAL A 571 -14.78 12.21 -35.58
N THR A 572 -14.81 11.61 -36.76
CA THR A 572 -13.65 11.55 -37.66
C THR A 572 -13.06 12.93 -37.92
N SER A 573 -11.78 13.11 -37.59
CA SER A 573 -11.00 14.26 -38.02
C SER A 573 -10.71 14.20 -39.51
N PRO A 574 -10.84 15.32 -40.25
CA PRO A 574 -10.23 15.47 -41.57
C PRO A 574 -8.70 15.26 -41.51
N SER A 575 -8.08 15.00 -42.66
CA SER A 575 -6.62 14.99 -42.77
C SER A 575 -6.04 16.36 -42.43
N THR A 576 -4.90 16.37 -41.75
CA THR A 576 -4.21 17.60 -41.30
C THR A 576 -2.69 17.44 -41.44
N THR A 577 -1.91 18.39 -40.92
CA THR A 577 -0.45 18.38 -40.98
C THR A 577 0.14 18.29 -39.59
N LEU A 578 1.10 17.40 -39.39
CA LEU A 578 1.96 17.39 -38.21
C LEU A 578 3.21 18.23 -38.50
N ARG A 579 3.53 19.17 -37.61
CA ARG A 579 4.71 20.04 -37.72
C ARG A 579 5.70 19.69 -36.63
N TYR A 580 6.97 19.60 -36.99
CA TYR A 580 8.08 19.32 -36.08
C TYR A 580 8.80 20.62 -35.75
N PHE A 581 9.10 20.84 -34.47
CA PHE A 581 9.70 22.06 -33.95
C PHE A 581 10.97 21.78 -33.14
N ARG A 582 11.89 22.74 -33.20
CA ARG A 582 13.01 22.89 -32.26
C ARG A 582 12.80 24.16 -31.44
N SER A 583 12.88 24.03 -30.12
CA SER A 583 12.76 25.11 -29.14
C SER A 583 14.01 25.22 -28.26
N ASP A 584 14.15 26.38 -27.61
CA ASP A 584 15.17 26.66 -26.59
C ASP A 584 14.70 26.25 -25.17
N ASN A 585 13.44 25.80 -25.02
CA ASN A 585 12.88 25.35 -23.74
C ASN A 585 11.90 24.18 -23.92
N SER A 586 11.43 23.60 -22.80
CA SER A 586 10.58 22.40 -22.79
C SER A 586 9.13 22.62 -23.23
N THR A 587 8.73 23.84 -23.58
CA THR A 587 7.38 24.18 -24.04
C THR A 587 7.37 24.37 -25.55
N ILE A 588 6.74 23.45 -26.27
CA ILE A 588 6.63 23.53 -27.73
C ILE A 588 5.37 24.31 -28.10
N THR A 589 5.55 25.25 -29.02
CA THR A 589 4.53 26.14 -29.54
C THR A 589 4.77 26.36 -31.03
N THR A 590 3.76 26.87 -31.72
CA THR A 590 3.88 27.26 -33.14
C THR A 590 4.79 28.47 -33.39
N ARG A 591 5.38 29.06 -32.33
CA ARG A 591 6.38 30.15 -32.43
C ARG A 591 7.81 29.63 -32.43
N ASP A 592 8.02 28.35 -32.11
CA ASP A 592 9.32 27.72 -32.13
C ASP A 592 9.81 27.50 -33.57
N THR A 593 11.06 27.07 -33.73
CA THR A 593 11.65 26.90 -35.06
C THR A 593 11.08 25.65 -35.72
N GLU A 594 10.24 25.80 -36.75
CA GLU A 594 9.76 24.68 -37.57
C GLU A 594 10.92 24.05 -38.34
N ILE A 595 11.08 22.74 -38.23
CA ILE A 595 12.19 21.96 -38.81
C ILE A 595 11.72 20.88 -39.79
N GLY A 596 10.42 20.62 -39.87
CA GLY A 596 9.85 19.64 -40.79
C GLY A 596 8.33 19.53 -40.65
N THR A 597 7.71 18.81 -41.58
CA THR A 597 6.27 18.53 -41.58
C THR A 597 6.00 17.13 -42.12
N ASP A 598 4.90 16.52 -41.67
CA ASP A 598 4.37 15.28 -42.23
C ASP A 598 2.83 15.36 -42.33
N SER A 599 2.23 14.55 -43.20
CA SER A 599 0.79 14.54 -43.40
C SER A 599 0.10 13.53 -42.50
N VAL A 600 -0.90 13.97 -41.73
CA VAL A 600 -1.75 13.08 -40.93
C VAL A 600 -3.04 12.82 -41.71
N GLY A 601 -3.32 11.55 -41.98
CA GLY A 601 -4.56 11.13 -42.65
C GLY A 601 -5.82 11.45 -41.83
N SER A 602 -6.99 11.20 -42.41
CA SER A 602 -8.25 11.27 -41.64
C SER A 602 -8.24 10.24 -40.50
N LEU A 603 -8.55 10.66 -39.27
CA LEU A 603 -8.55 9.79 -38.10
C LEU A 603 -9.96 9.63 -37.55
N GLY A 604 -10.45 8.39 -37.48
CA GLY A 604 -11.71 8.08 -36.79
C GLY A 604 -11.61 8.30 -35.28
N PRO A 605 -12.73 8.30 -34.54
CA PRO A 605 -12.71 8.38 -33.07
C PRO A 605 -11.81 7.31 -32.45
N GLY A 606 -10.91 7.70 -31.56
CA GLY A 606 -9.92 6.85 -30.90
C GLY A 606 -8.76 6.35 -31.77
N SER A 607 -8.80 6.58 -33.09
CA SER A 607 -7.71 6.18 -34.01
C SER A 607 -6.47 7.03 -33.81
N VAL A 608 -5.32 6.43 -34.15
CA VAL A 608 -3.99 7.05 -34.10
C VAL A 608 -3.30 7.02 -35.45
N SER A 609 -2.45 8.00 -35.73
CA SER A 609 -1.46 7.98 -36.81
C SER A 609 -0.08 8.19 -36.22
N THR A 610 0.91 7.41 -36.66
CA THR A 610 2.31 7.61 -36.25
C THR A 610 3.11 8.09 -37.44
N GLU A 611 3.70 9.26 -37.30
CA GLU A 611 4.50 9.92 -38.34
C GLU A 611 5.97 9.93 -37.90
N THR A 612 6.90 9.88 -38.86
CA THR A 612 8.34 9.83 -38.55
C THR A 612 9.15 10.54 -39.62
N ILE A 613 10.04 11.45 -39.19
CA ILE A 613 10.95 12.18 -40.07
C ILE A 613 12.40 12.05 -39.58
N VAL A 614 13.32 12.05 -40.54
CA VAL A 614 14.76 12.16 -40.28
C VAL A 614 15.14 13.64 -40.20
N LEU A 615 15.78 14.03 -39.10
CA LEU A 615 16.28 15.37 -38.84
C LEU A 615 17.80 15.36 -38.70
N SER A 616 18.40 16.55 -38.75
CA SER A 616 19.80 16.77 -38.40
C SER A 616 19.89 17.67 -37.17
N ALA A 617 20.77 17.31 -36.24
CA ALA A 617 21.13 18.14 -35.10
C ALA A 617 21.64 19.51 -35.57
N PRO A 618 21.54 20.57 -34.74
CA PRO A 618 22.08 21.88 -35.04
C PRO A 618 23.61 21.80 -35.23
N SER A 619 24.17 22.81 -35.90
CA SER A 619 25.61 22.92 -36.14
C SER A 619 26.39 23.52 -34.96
N SER A 620 25.71 23.80 -33.86
CA SER A 620 26.28 24.32 -32.61
C SER A 620 25.91 23.36 -31.48
N ASP A 621 26.82 23.24 -30.53
CA ASP A 621 26.59 22.52 -29.29
C ASP A 621 25.59 23.27 -28.39
N GLY A 622 25.01 22.53 -27.45
CA GLY A 622 24.07 23.03 -26.47
C GLY A 622 22.85 22.14 -26.28
N THR A 623 21.99 22.55 -25.36
CA THR A 623 20.73 21.89 -25.07
C THR A 623 19.64 22.45 -26.00
N TYR A 624 18.96 21.54 -26.69
CA TYR A 624 17.80 21.85 -27.53
C TYR A 624 16.59 21.04 -27.08
N TYR A 625 15.39 21.51 -27.42
CA TYR A 625 14.16 20.77 -27.18
C TYR A 625 13.44 20.51 -28.49
N TYR A 626 13.01 19.26 -28.70
CA TYR A 626 12.30 18.84 -29.89
C TYR A 626 10.89 18.39 -29.55
N GLY A 627 9.93 18.75 -30.38
CA GLY A 627 8.58 18.22 -30.27
C GLY A 627 7.75 18.57 -31.48
N VAL A 628 6.45 18.38 -31.38
CA VAL A 628 5.55 18.50 -32.52
C VAL A 628 4.27 19.24 -32.16
N CYS A 629 3.64 19.86 -33.16
CA CYS A 629 2.25 20.28 -33.08
C CYS A 629 1.47 19.78 -34.29
N VAL A 630 0.27 19.27 -34.09
CA VAL A 630 -0.66 18.95 -35.17
C VAL A 630 -1.53 20.17 -35.49
N ASP A 631 -1.66 20.52 -36.78
CA ASP A 631 -2.50 21.63 -37.22
C ASP A 631 -3.97 21.37 -36.85
N SER A 632 -4.60 22.36 -36.23
CA SER A 632 -5.99 22.26 -35.81
C SER A 632 -6.94 22.10 -36.99
N VAL A 633 -7.99 21.31 -36.83
CA VAL A 633 -9.06 21.13 -37.83
C VAL A 633 -10.30 21.97 -37.49
N ASN A 634 -11.17 22.18 -38.47
CA ASN A 634 -12.38 22.96 -38.25
C ASN A 634 -13.36 22.22 -37.34
N GLY A 635 -13.81 22.88 -36.28
CA GLY A 635 -14.76 22.33 -35.32
C GLY A 635 -14.13 21.34 -34.34
N GLU A 636 -12.83 21.43 -34.10
CA GLU A 636 -12.12 20.62 -33.12
C GLU A 636 -12.52 21.00 -31.68
N ALA A 637 -12.72 20.00 -30.80
CA ALA A 637 -13.23 20.20 -29.45
C ALA A 637 -12.27 21.01 -28.57
N SER A 638 -10.98 20.72 -28.69
CA SER A 638 -9.89 21.46 -28.06
C SER A 638 -8.77 21.63 -29.07
N THR A 639 -8.20 22.83 -29.17
CA THR A 639 -7.01 23.09 -30.01
C THR A 639 -5.78 23.39 -29.16
N THR A 640 -5.93 23.35 -27.83
CA THR A 640 -4.87 23.67 -26.87
C THR A 640 -4.00 22.48 -26.49
N ASN A 641 -4.40 21.27 -26.89
CA ASN A 641 -3.74 19.98 -26.65
C ASN A 641 -3.01 19.45 -27.89
N ASN A 642 -2.90 20.26 -28.94
CA ASN A 642 -2.35 19.84 -30.23
C ASN A 642 -0.82 19.91 -30.29
N CYS A 643 -0.14 20.36 -29.23
CA CYS A 643 1.31 20.44 -29.14
C CYS A 643 1.84 19.54 -28.02
N SER A 644 2.98 18.88 -28.26
CA SER A 644 3.66 18.06 -27.26
C SER A 644 4.44 18.91 -26.25
N SER A 645 4.85 18.29 -25.14
CA SER A 645 6.02 18.78 -24.40
C SER A 645 7.30 18.61 -25.22
N GLY A 646 8.33 19.40 -24.93
CA GLY A 646 9.63 19.31 -25.58
C GLY A 646 10.49 18.19 -24.98
N VAL A 647 11.03 17.33 -25.83
CA VAL A 647 12.05 16.33 -25.46
C VAL A 647 13.41 17.01 -25.47
N ARG A 648 14.10 16.99 -24.33
CA ARG A 648 15.44 17.57 -24.16
C ARG A 648 16.48 16.73 -24.90
N VAL A 649 17.29 17.37 -25.73
CA VAL A 649 18.38 16.78 -26.51
C VAL A 649 19.65 17.57 -26.25
N GLU A 650 20.72 16.88 -25.92
CA GLU A 650 22.05 17.47 -25.82
C GLU A 650 22.78 17.30 -27.14
N VAL A 651 23.36 18.39 -27.63
CA VAL A 651 24.19 18.40 -28.83
C VAL A 651 25.59 18.79 -28.39
N SER A 652 26.58 17.94 -28.64
CA SER A 652 27.98 18.26 -28.37
C SER A 652 28.72 18.57 -29.67
N GLU A 653 29.79 19.36 -29.60
CA GLU A 653 30.71 19.44 -30.74
C GLU A 653 31.21 18.03 -31.10
N ASP A 654 31.41 17.79 -32.39
CA ASP A 654 32.03 16.58 -32.88
C ASP A 654 33.49 16.60 -32.43
N ASP A 655 33.81 15.97 -31.29
CA ASP A 655 35.18 15.78 -30.82
C ASP A 655 35.91 14.69 -31.63
N SER A 656 35.67 14.68 -32.94
CA SER A 656 36.53 14.09 -33.96
C SER A 656 37.81 14.94 -34.12
N GLY A 657 38.48 15.28 -33.01
CA GLY A 657 39.44 16.37 -33.00
C GLY A 657 40.38 16.56 -31.81
N GLY A 658 40.52 15.61 -30.87
CA GLY A 658 41.78 15.45 -30.12
C GLY A 658 41.71 15.51 -28.60
N GLY A 659 41.56 14.33 -27.99
CA GLY A 659 41.64 14.11 -26.55
C GLY A 659 42.06 12.69 -26.13
N GLY A 660 43.15 12.15 -26.69
CA GLY A 660 43.91 11.06 -26.05
C GLY A 660 43.48 9.61 -26.29
N ASP A 661 42.88 9.28 -27.43
CA ASP A 661 42.66 7.87 -27.80
C ASP A 661 44.02 7.17 -28.00
N THR A 662 44.32 6.14 -27.21
CA THR A 662 45.57 5.38 -27.28
C THR A 662 45.29 4.03 -27.93
N THR A 663 45.83 3.82 -29.13
CA THR A 663 45.72 2.55 -29.84
C THR A 663 46.80 1.57 -29.39
N TYR A 664 46.38 0.36 -29.00
CA TYR A 664 47.23 -0.76 -28.63
C TYR A 664 47.10 -1.88 -29.69
N ASN A 665 48.23 -2.27 -30.28
CA ASN A 665 48.32 -3.35 -31.27
C ASN A 665 48.80 -4.64 -30.62
N GLU A 666 48.79 -5.74 -31.39
CA GLU A 666 49.33 -7.03 -30.94
C GLU A 666 50.75 -6.91 -30.36
N GLY A 667 50.90 -7.34 -29.11
CA GLY A 667 52.13 -7.25 -28.32
C GLY A 667 52.18 -6.06 -27.36
N ASP A 668 51.32 -5.06 -27.51
CA ASP A 668 51.30 -3.88 -26.63
C ASP A 668 50.64 -4.20 -25.28
N THR A 669 51.05 -3.46 -24.24
CA THR A 669 50.51 -3.60 -22.87
C THR A 669 49.65 -2.40 -22.51
N ILE A 670 48.38 -2.65 -22.18
CA ILE A 670 47.40 -1.66 -21.75
C ILE A 670 47.61 -1.33 -20.27
N THR A 671 48.30 -0.23 -19.99
CA THR A 671 48.78 0.06 -18.62
C THR A 671 47.72 0.60 -17.66
N THR A 672 46.56 0.98 -18.17
CA THR A 672 45.40 1.44 -17.38
C THR A 672 44.55 0.28 -16.84
N LEU A 673 44.56 -0.88 -17.51
CA LEU A 673 43.89 -2.08 -17.01
C LEU A 673 44.60 -2.61 -15.74
N PRO A 674 43.88 -3.02 -14.69
CA PRO A 674 44.50 -3.51 -13.47
C PRO A 674 45.19 -4.87 -13.63
N THR A 675 46.13 -5.13 -12.73
CA THR A 675 46.73 -6.47 -12.54
C THR A 675 45.98 -7.26 -11.48
N GLY A 676 45.91 -8.58 -11.62
CA GLY A 676 45.24 -9.45 -10.66
C GLY A 676 43.73 -9.54 -10.92
N PHE A 677 42.95 -9.86 -9.89
CA PHE A 677 41.49 -9.93 -10.02
C PHE A 677 40.88 -8.53 -9.95
N TRP A 678 39.97 -8.23 -10.87
CA TRP A 678 39.15 -7.01 -10.91
C TRP A 678 37.87 -7.31 -11.69
N VAL A 679 36.84 -6.48 -11.56
CA VAL A 679 35.58 -6.67 -12.29
C VAL A 679 35.40 -5.49 -13.25
N PRO A 680 35.13 -5.72 -14.55
CA PRO A 680 34.79 -4.63 -15.48
C PRO A 680 33.52 -3.91 -15.05
N ASP A 681 33.45 -2.60 -15.29
CA ASP A 681 32.29 -1.78 -14.94
C ASP A 681 31.13 -2.05 -15.92
N ALA A 682 31.47 -2.25 -17.20
CA ALA A 682 30.52 -2.74 -18.20
C ALA A 682 31.20 -3.54 -19.30
N LEU A 683 30.45 -4.49 -19.88
CA LEU A 683 30.84 -5.28 -21.05
C LEU A 683 29.70 -5.22 -22.06
N ARG A 684 29.96 -4.73 -23.27
CA ARG A 684 28.97 -4.57 -24.34
C ARG A 684 29.46 -5.16 -25.66
N ASN A 685 28.53 -5.48 -26.57
CA ASN A 685 28.84 -5.95 -27.92
C ASN A 685 29.75 -7.19 -27.96
N GLY A 686 29.50 -8.18 -27.10
CA GLY A 686 30.15 -9.49 -27.16
C GLY A 686 31.59 -9.52 -26.62
N VAL A 687 31.84 -8.81 -25.51
CA VAL A 687 33.08 -8.95 -24.73
C VAL A 687 32.89 -9.97 -23.61
N THR A 688 33.85 -10.87 -23.42
CA THR A 688 33.88 -11.79 -22.28
C THR A 688 35.07 -11.51 -21.37
N TYR A 689 34.85 -11.59 -20.05
CA TYR A 689 35.87 -11.47 -19.01
C TYR A 689 36.00 -12.80 -18.27
N GLN A 690 37.21 -13.35 -18.19
CA GLN A 690 37.49 -14.55 -17.41
C GLN A 690 38.73 -14.34 -16.51
N TYR A 691 38.62 -14.73 -15.25
CA TYR A 691 39.75 -14.79 -14.33
C TYR A 691 39.96 -16.23 -13.86
N SER A 692 41.11 -16.81 -14.18
CA SER A 692 41.47 -18.17 -13.77
C SER A 692 42.96 -18.31 -13.53
N GLY A 693 43.36 -18.88 -12.38
CA GLY A 693 44.76 -19.16 -12.07
C GLY A 693 45.69 -17.94 -12.03
N GLY A 694 45.16 -16.75 -11.70
CA GLY A 694 45.93 -15.50 -11.72
C GLY A 694 46.02 -14.82 -13.10
N VAL A 695 45.31 -15.35 -14.10
CA VAL A 695 45.27 -14.79 -15.46
C VAL A 695 43.91 -14.16 -15.71
N VAL A 696 43.92 -12.90 -16.17
CA VAL A 696 42.77 -12.22 -16.77
C VAL A 696 42.81 -12.45 -18.28
N LEU A 697 41.72 -12.96 -18.83
CA LEU A 697 41.49 -13.11 -20.27
C LEU A 697 40.27 -12.29 -20.69
N LEU A 698 40.46 -11.42 -21.67
CA LEU A 698 39.43 -10.64 -22.32
C LEU A 698 39.33 -11.07 -23.78
N GLU A 699 38.13 -11.45 -24.23
CA GLU A 699 37.86 -11.73 -25.63
C GLU A 699 36.78 -10.77 -26.14
N PHE A 700 37.10 -10.00 -27.16
CA PHE A 700 36.22 -9.01 -27.77
C PHE A 700 35.73 -9.52 -29.12
N SER A 701 34.43 -9.38 -29.36
CA SER A 701 33.87 -9.40 -30.71
C SER A 701 34.22 -8.10 -31.47
N ASN A 702 33.98 -8.04 -32.78
CA ASN A 702 34.16 -6.80 -33.55
C ASN A 702 33.29 -5.67 -32.98
N GLY A 703 33.89 -4.53 -32.62
CA GLY A 703 33.20 -3.42 -31.97
C GLY A 703 32.79 -3.69 -30.51
N GLY A 704 33.33 -4.76 -29.91
CA GLY A 704 33.18 -5.07 -28.49
C GLY A 704 33.73 -3.93 -27.63
N VAL A 705 32.99 -3.54 -26.60
CA VAL A 705 33.36 -2.44 -25.69
C VAL A 705 33.50 -2.97 -24.27
N LEU A 706 34.65 -2.73 -23.66
CA LEU A 706 34.88 -2.94 -22.24
C LEU A 706 35.06 -1.59 -21.58
N GLU A 707 34.45 -1.42 -20.42
CA GLU A 707 34.59 -0.24 -19.59
C GLU A 707 35.21 -0.66 -18.26
N HIS A 708 36.39 -0.10 -17.94
CA HIS A 708 36.93 -0.20 -16.58
C HIS A 708 37.68 1.07 -16.09
N GLY A 709 37.34 1.59 -14.91
CA GLY A 709 37.87 2.86 -14.38
C GLY A 709 37.47 4.10 -15.19
N ASP A 710 38.42 5.00 -15.48
CA ASP A 710 38.16 6.21 -16.27
C ASP A 710 38.24 5.97 -17.79
N TYR A 711 38.32 4.71 -18.24
CA TYR A 711 38.63 4.37 -19.64
C TYR A 711 37.62 3.38 -20.26
N SER A 712 37.45 3.51 -21.58
CA SER A 712 36.69 2.63 -22.46
C SER A 712 37.63 2.01 -23.49
N TYR A 713 37.48 0.70 -23.73
CA TYR A 713 38.35 -0.09 -24.59
C TYR A 713 37.52 -0.74 -25.70
N VAL A 714 37.86 -0.45 -26.96
CA VAL A 714 37.08 -0.87 -28.13
C VAL A 714 37.93 -1.71 -29.07
N CYS A 715 37.43 -2.89 -29.44
CA CYS A 715 38.08 -3.71 -30.46
C CYS A 715 37.77 -3.21 -31.89
N ARG A 716 38.82 -2.96 -32.68
CA ARG A 716 38.70 -2.49 -34.07
C ARG A 716 38.85 -3.59 -35.12
N ASN A 717 39.19 -4.81 -34.73
CA ASN A 717 39.40 -5.90 -35.69
C ASN A 717 38.10 -6.65 -35.98
N SER A 718 37.83 -6.88 -37.27
CA SER A 718 36.67 -7.64 -37.74
C SER A 718 36.62 -9.07 -37.20
N ASP A 719 37.79 -9.67 -36.93
CA ASP A 719 37.93 -11.05 -36.44
C ASP A 719 38.04 -11.16 -34.91
N GLY A 720 37.69 -10.06 -34.21
CA GLY A 720 37.77 -9.93 -32.76
C GLY A 720 39.18 -9.65 -32.23
N CYS A 721 39.26 -9.33 -30.94
CA CYS A 721 40.49 -9.01 -30.24
C CYS A 721 40.63 -9.87 -28.97
N THR A 722 41.86 -10.13 -28.54
CA THR A 722 42.14 -10.88 -27.31
C THR A 722 43.18 -10.14 -26.49
N VAL A 723 42.88 -9.89 -25.21
CA VAL A 723 43.82 -9.28 -24.25
C VAL A 723 44.02 -10.24 -23.08
N ARG A 724 45.27 -10.59 -22.77
CA ARG A 724 45.63 -11.46 -21.66
C ARG A 724 46.56 -10.74 -20.71
N ASN A 725 46.18 -10.63 -19.44
CA ASN A 725 46.96 -9.94 -18.41
C ASN A 725 47.47 -8.56 -18.89
N ARG A 726 46.57 -7.78 -19.50
CA ARG A 726 46.81 -6.43 -20.08
C ARG A 726 47.57 -6.42 -21.42
N VAL A 727 48.08 -7.54 -21.91
CA VAL A 727 48.79 -7.61 -23.19
C VAL A 727 47.81 -7.97 -24.30
N VAL A 728 47.80 -7.20 -25.39
CA VAL A 728 47.01 -7.51 -26.58
C VAL A 728 47.66 -8.72 -27.28
N GLU A 729 47.04 -9.89 -27.21
CA GLU A 729 47.51 -11.11 -27.88
C GLU A 729 47.04 -11.19 -29.34
N LYS A 730 45.89 -10.57 -29.66
CA LYS A 730 45.30 -10.56 -30.99
C LYS A 730 44.48 -9.30 -31.24
N GLY A 731 44.61 -8.70 -32.42
CA GLY A 731 43.85 -7.53 -32.87
C GLY A 731 44.36 -6.18 -32.35
N THR A 732 43.54 -5.15 -32.50
CA THR A 732 43.83 -3.77 -32.12
C THR A 732 42.72 -3.25 -31.20
N ILE A 733 43.12 -2.70 -30.04
CA ILE A 733 42.25 -2.09 -29.04
C ILE A 733 42.50 -0.59 -29.01
N ASP A 734 41.46 0.22 -29.15
CA ASP A 734 41.52 1.65 -28.87
C ASP A 734 41.04 1.93 -27.44
N GLU A 735 41.79 2.75 -26.72
CA GLU A 735 41.47 3.20 -25.37
C GLU A 735 41.14 4.68 -25.36
N SER A 736 39.94 5.02 -24.94
CA SER A 736 39.48 6.41 -24.81
C SER A 736 39.07 6.70 -23.35
N PRO A 737 39.28 7.93 -22.84
CA PRO A 737 38.68 8.34 -21.57
C PRO A 737 37.14 8.23 -21.61
N ARG A 738 36.52 7.90 -20.48
CA ARG A 738 35.06 7.98 -20.31
C ARG A 738 34.66 9.40 -19.91
N ASN A 739 33.65 9.93 -20.60
CA ASN A 739 33.03 11.23 -20.31
C ASN A 739 31.88 11.09 -19.30
#